data_AF-A0A7C6EJS6-F1
#
_entry.id   AF-A0A7C6EJS6-F1
#
_cell.length_a   1.000
_cell.length_b   1.000
_cell.length_c   1.000
_cell.angle_alpha   90.00
_cell.angle_beta   90.00
_cell.angle_gamma   90.00
#
_symmetry.space_group_name_H-M   'P 1'
#
loop_
_entity.id
_entity.type
_entity.pdbx_description
1 polymer ?
#
loop_
_entity_poly.entity_id
_entity_poly.type
_entity_poly.pdbx_seq_one_letter_code
_entity_poly.pdbx_strand_id
1 'polypeptide(L)'
;MAVLILGFGLSASAVTTQKWELLRFEDFSRGKLQSLRLSAEGRLSLGSKVETISGPAEDFYLSFVAAPDGSLYLGTGHNGRVYRLKGGKVELYFQAPEMDVTCLALDSKGVLYAGTSPNGKIYRITGVGQGDSFFNPEEKYIWDLLFSEKGTLLAAVGERGGIYEISLLGEGKLLFKSEETHILCLHRLASGDTYAGSGGPGSLYLIKPGGKPALLYESSYEEIKAITTDSSGNIYIAASGTPTKPRPKEPATPGAKVLSATDVAVTVIAAGPEKPATATPGGEAREPGAVYQIKPDGLAKRLWSSNEEMAYSLAFRPEEKKLYFGTGAKGRVYSVDSEDRVSLVYQGQFEQVYELFASGSKLFFLGNNPNVLGSLLPEQSLEGEYLSPVLESSTITLWGRLEWLAEIPAGCSLLFQSRSGNSSRPNETWSDWSPPYQKMGEQILSPKARYLQIKALFRSQAGNVSPVLQRLTLFYLPANLPPALTSLEVLGPNEVFLKPPDQEEVIWGLPTIKKSDQTGREEGRIVSLAARKVGRKGYQTFRWEANDENGDELVFQVYLRKEGEADWRLLADNWNESIYVLEATTFPDGVYELKVVASDSPSNPPSQELKAEKISLPFIIDNTPPIIKNVLASLKGNELELSFEAEDNGSAISKAEFLVQPEPWRAIFPVDGLCDGPRESFRVKITLKPGADKMAVIRVQDRYGNVAVFWQNF
;
A
#
# COMPACT_ATOMS: atom_id res chain seq x y z
N MET A 1 -50.11 34.87 21.68
CA MET A 1 -49.31 34.93 20.43
C MET A 1 -47.90 35.37 20.79
N ALA A 2 -46.94 34.46 20.69
CA ALA A 2 -45.52 34.78 20.63
C ALA A 2 -44.91 33.72 19.72
N VAL A 3 -44.53 34.14 18.51
CA VAL A 3 -43.98 33.27 17.47
C VAL A 3 -42.50 33.04 17.77
N LEU A 4 -42.13 31.80 18.05
CA LEU A 4 -40.74 31.36 18.17
C LEU A 4 -40.24 31.07 16.74
N ILE A 5 -39.33 31.89 16.22
CA ILE A 5 -38.65 31.65 14.95
C ILE A 5 -37.46 30.73 15.23
N LEU A 6 -37.58 29.45 14.89
CA LEU A 6 -36.43 28.54 14.78
C LEU A 6 -35.73 28.83 13.45
N GLY A 7 -34.58 29.50 13.52
CA GLY A 7 -33.62 29.54 12.42
C GLY A 7 -32.93 28.19 12.30
N PHE A 8 -33.16 27.48 11.19
CA PHE A 8 -32.34 26.34 10.80
C PHE A 8 -30.95 26.86 10.43
N GLY A 9 -29.95 26.54 11.26
CA GLY A 9 -28.55 26.69 10.88
C GLY A 9 -28.21 25.62 9.85
N LEU A 10 -27.92 26.05 8.63
CA LEU A 10 -27.22 25.23 7.64
C LEU A 10 -25.83 24.91 8.20
N SER A 11 -25.53 23.63 8.39
CA SER A 11 -24.17 23.18 8.69
C SER A 11 -23.31 23.37 7.44
N ALA A 12 -22.52 24.44 7.42
CA ALA A 12 -21.45 24.63 6.43
C ALA A 12 -20.29 23.71 6.82
N SER A 13 -19.88 22.82 5.91
CA SER A 13 -18.78 21.87 6.13
C SER A 13 -17.43 22.55 5.90
N ALA A 14 -17.05 23.51 6.74
CA ALA A 14 -15.75 24.20 6.75
C ALA A 14 -14.53 23.24 6.72
N VAL A 15 -13.31 23.76 6.44
CA VAL A 15 -12.05 22.99 6.43
C VAL A 15 -11.96 22.35 7.80
N THR A 16 -12.29 21.07 7.82
CA THR A 16 -12.61 20.43 9.08
C THR A 16 -11.30 20.15 9.79
N THR A 17 -11.30 20.36 11.09
CA THR A 17 -10.20 19.88 11.93
C THR A 17 -10.04 18.38 11.67
N GLN A 18 -8.89 18.00 11.14
CA GLN A 18 -8.55 16.61 10.87
C GLN A 18 -8.10 15.92 12.16
N LYS A 19 -8.25 14.60 12.18
CA LYS A 19 -7.92 13.74 13.31
C LYS A 19 -7.01 12.61 12.85
N TRP A 20 -5.82 12.55 13.44
CA TRP A 20 -4.93 11.39 13.34
C TRP A 20 -5.01 10.58 14.63
N GLU A 21 -5.25 9.27 14.51
CA GLU A 21 -5.46 8.39 15.66
C GLU A 21 -4.60 7.13 15.54
N LEU A 22 -3.92 6.76 16.63
CA LEU A 22 -3.30 5.46 16.83
C LEU A 22 -4.10 4.70 17.88
N LEU A 23 -4.69 3.57 17.49
CA LEU A 23 -5.57 2.79 18.35
C LEU A 23 -5.33 1.28 18.23
N ARG A 24 -5.04 0.78 17.03
CA ARG A 24 -4.94 -0.65 16.76
C ARG A 24 -3.50 -1.14 16.84
N PHE A 25 -3.35 -2.47 16.89
CA PHE A 25 -2.04 -3.11 16.80
C PHE A 25 -1.26 -2.62 15.58
N GLU A 26 -1.90 -2.54 14.41
CA GLU A 26 -1.28 -2.11 13.16
C GLU A 26 -0.86 -0.64 13.19
N ASP A 27 -1.53 0.20 13.98
CA ASP A 27 -1.19 1.62 14.08
C ASP A 27 0.08 1.82 14.90
N PHE A 28 0.15 1.17 16.06
CA PHE A 28 1.31 1.26 16.93
C PHE A 28 2.51 0.51 16.36
N SER A 29 2.32 -0.65 15.71
CA SER A 29 3.40 -1.47 15.17
C SER A 29 4.17 -0.83 14.01
N ARG A 30 3.60 0.17 13.33
CA ARG A 30 4.32 1.01 12.35
C ARG A 30 5.35 1.94 13.00
N GLY A 31 5.23 2.21 14.29
CA GLY A 31 6.21 2.99 15.04
C GLY A 31 7.43 2.17 15.47
N LYS A 32 8.42 2.85 16.07
CA LYS A 32 9.59 2.20 16.69
C LYS A 32 9.34 2.04 18.18
N LEU A 33 9.48 0.81 18.67
CA LEU A 33 9.34 0.47 20.09
C LEU A 33 10.72 0.20 20.67
N GLN A 34 11.02 0.80 21.82
CA GLN A 34 12.23 0.52 22.59
C GLN A 34 11.83 0.14 24.02
N SER A 35 12.18 -1.09 24.44
CA SER A 35 11.80 -1.62 25.77
C SER A 35 10.29 -1.61 26.04
N LEU A 36 9.48 -1.66 24.98
CA LEU A 36 8.03 -1.74 25.04
C LEU A 36 7.53 -3.05 24.43
N ARG A 37 6.33 -3.45 24.84
CA ARG A 37 5.52 -4.49 24.22
C ARG A 37 4.22 -3.89 23.69
N LEU A 38 3.65 -4.53 22.68
CA LEU A 38 2.35 -4.20 22.11
C LEU A 38 1.45 -5.44 22.16
N SER A 39 0.36 -5.36 22.92
CA SER A 39 -0.63 -6.45 22.99
C SER A 39 -1.44 -6.55 21.70
N ALA A 40 -2.05 -7.73 21.47
CA ALA A 40 -2.91 -7.97 20.31
C ALA A 40 -4.09 -6.98 20.19
N GLU A 41 -4.54 -6.41 21.30
CA GLU A 41 -5.61 -5.41 21.35
C GLU A 41 -5.13 -3.98 21.06
N GLY A 42 -3.85 -3.78 20.71
CA GLY A 42 -3.28 -2.47 20.41
C GLY A 42 -2.84 -1.66 21.64
N ARG A 43 -2.50 -2.32 22.76
CA ARG A 43 -2.08 -1.64 23.99
C ARG A 43 -0.55 -1.64 24.14
N LEU A 44 0.05 -0.47 24.27
CA LEU A 44 1.48 -0.30 24.54
C LEU A 44 1.76 -0.28 26.04
N SER A 45 2.76 -1.05 26.47
CA SER A 45 3.25 -1.05 27.85
C SER A 45 4.76 -1.36 27.88
N LEU A 46 5.41 -1.21 29.04
CA LEU A 46 6.78 -1.66 29.26
C LEU A 46 6.91 -3.15 28.94
N GLY A 47 7.89 -3.46 28.11
CA GLY A 47 8.23 -4.80 27.66
C GLY A 47 9.09 -5.53 28.66
N SER A 48 9.48 -6.75 28.32
CA SER A 48 10.38 -7.57 29.14
C SER A 48 11.73 -6.87 29.30
N LYS A 49 12.35 -7.02 30.46
CA LYS A 49 13.72 -6.58 30.69
C LYS A 49 14.65 -7.47 29.87
N VAL A 50 15.58 -6.84 29.17
CA VAL A 50 16.58 -7.55 28.36
C VAL A 50 17.91 -7.54 29.11
N GLU A 51 18.51 -8.72 29.25
CA GLU A 51 19.87 -8.89 29.71
C GLU A 51 20.75 -9.21 28.50
N THR A 52 21.57 -8.24 28.08
CA THR A 52 22.60 -8.46 27.06
C THR A 52 23.76 -9.23 27.68
N ILE A 53 24.16 -10.31 27.04
CA ILE A 53 25.26 -11.15 27.47
C ILE A 53 26.47 -10.76 26.64
N SER A 54 27.56 -10.34 27.29
CA SER A 54 28.80 -9.99 26.60
C SER A 54 29.31 -11.18 25.79
N GLY A 55 29.31 -11.04 24.48
CA GLY A 55 29.83 -12.01 23.53
C GLY A 55 31.18 -11.60 22.93
N PRO A 56 31.82 -12.50 22.16
CA PRO A 56 33.03 -12.18 21.40
C PRO A 56 32.73 -11.18 20.28
N ALA A 57 33.71 -10.33 19.95
CA ALA A 57 33.61 -9.43 18.80
C ALA A 57 33.77 -10.22 17.50
N GLU A 58 32.64 -10.53 16.88
CA GLU A 58 32.52 -11.28 15.62
C GLU A 58 31.60 -10.53 14.67
N ASP A 59 31.46 -10.98 13.42
CA ASP A 59 30.51 -10.37 12.48
C ASP A 59 29.09 -10.90 12.73
N PHE A 60 28.95 -12.22 12.89
CA PHE A 60 27.66 -12.90 13.05
C PHE A 60 27.70 -14.02 14.08
N TYR A 61 26.57 -14.18 14.77
CA TYR A 61 26.27 -15.39 15.54
C TYR A 61 25.27 -16.23 14.75
N LEU A 62 25.62 -17.49 14.51
CA LEU A 62 24.85 -18.39 13.64
C LEU A 62 24.26 -19.60 14.36
N SER A 63 24.71 -19.89 15.58
CA SER A 63 24.17 -21.00 16.36
C SER A 63 24.39 -20.83 17.85
N PHE A 64 23.47 -21.35 18.64
CA PHE A 64 23.52 -21.27 20.09
C PHE A 64 23.02 -22.55 20.77
N VAL A 65 23.67 -22.97 21.85
CA VAL A 65 23.13 -24.01 22.73
C VAL A 65 23.51 -23.76 24.19
N ALA A 66 22.56 -23.94 25.11
CA ALA A 66 22.82 -23.88 26.54
C ALA A 66 23.01 -25.30 27.11
N ALA A 67 24.11 -25.50 27.84
CA ALA A 67 24.39 -26.73 28.57
C ALA A 67 23.70 -26.74 29.94
N PRO A 68 23.34 -27.93 30.47
CA PRO A 68 22.73 -28.07 31.80
C PRO A 68 23.59 -27.54 32.95
N ASP A 69 24.91 -27.44 32.75
CA ASP A 69 25.86 -26.91 33.75
C ASP A 69 25.96 -25.37 33.75
N GLY A 70 25.10 -24.70 32.97
CA GLY A 70 25.04 -23.25 32.82
C GLY A 70 26.04 -22.66 31.82
N SER A 71 26.83 -23.49 31.12
CA SER A 71 27.67 -23.03 30.01
C SER A 71 26.81 -22.71 28.79
N LEU A 72 27.10 -21.61 28.09
CA LEU A 72 26.50 -21.30 26.80
C LEU A 72 27.56 -21.51 25.71
N TYR A 73 27.18 -22.12 24.60
CA TYR A 73 28.03 -22.28 23.43
C TYR A 73 27.48 -21.48 22.27
N LEU A 74 28.37 -20.80 21.55
CA LEU A 74 28.04 -19.86 20.50
C LEU A 74 28.90 -20.13 19.27
N GLY A 75 28.27 -20.42 18.13
CA GLY A 75 28.92 -20.59 16.84
C GLY A 75 28.85 -19.30 16.01
N THR A 76 29.92 -19.02 15.26
CA THR A 76 30.08 -17.76 14.53
C THR A 76 30.09 -17.95 13.02
N GLY A 77 29.78 -16.88 12.28
CA GLY A 77 29.93 -16.82 10.82
C GLY A 77 31.25 -16.20 10.37
N HIS A 78 31.68 -16.52 9.15
CA HIS A 78 32.93 -16.12 8.46
C HIS A 78 34.25 -16.58 9.11
N ASN A 79 34.29 -16.73 10.43
CA ASN A 79 35.50 -17.10 11.17
C ASN A 79 35.50 -18.52 11.73
N GLY A 80 34.42 -19.31 11.65
CA GLY A 80 34.41 -20.73 12.02
C GLY A 80 34.63 -21.01 13.51
N ARG A 81 34.28 -20.08 14.40
CA ARG A 81 34.61 -20.18 15.83
C ARG A 81 33.45 -20.71 16.64
N VAL A 82 33.80 -21.44 17.68
CA VAL A 82 32.92 -21.84 18.77
C VAL A 82 33.44 -21.27 20.06
N TYR A 83 32.63 -20.45 20.72
CA TYR A 83 32.93 -19.87 22.01
C TYR A 83 32.14 -20.56 23.11
N ARG A 84 32.75 -20.70 24.29
CA ARG A 84 32.08 -21.09 25.53
C ARG A 84 31.98 -19.87 26.44
N LEU A 85 30.77 -19.58 26.91
CA LEU A 85 30.48 -18.52 27.87
C LEU A 85 30.03 -19.16 29.18
N LYS A 86 30.75 -18.91 30.27
CA LYS A 86 30.39 -19.45 31.59
C LYS A 86 30.77 -18.45 32.70
N GLY A 87 29.82 -18.10 33.55
CA GLY A 87 30.05 -17.16 34.65
C GLY A 87 30.59 -15.79 34.19
N GLY A 88 30.16 -15.31 33.02
CA GLY A 88 30.63 -14.05 32.43
C GLY A 88 31.99 -14.13 31.73
N LYS A 89 32.70 -15.26 31.77
CA LYS A 89 33.93 -15.47 31.02
C LYS A 89 33.60 -16.00 29.62
N VAL A 90 34.14 -15.35 28.61
CA VAL A 90 34.13 -15.80 27.21
C VAL A 90 35.47 -16.45 26.89
N GLU A 91 35.46 -17.67 26.35
CA GLU A 91 36.67 -18.35 25.88
C GLU A 91 36.44 -18.99 24.51
N LEU A 92 37.44 -18.88 23.63
CA LEU A 92 37.45 -19.63 22.39
C LEU A 92 37.58 -21.12 22.74
N TYR A 93 36.53 -21.87 22.45
CA TYR A 93 36.44 -23.29 22.79
C TYR A 93 36.94 -24.16 21.65
N PHE A 94 36.64 -23.80 20.40
CA PHE A 94 37.12 -24.48 19.21
C PHE A 94 37.14 -23.55 17.99
N GLN A 95 38.01 -23.85 17.02
CA GLN A 95 38.16 -23.13 15.76
C GLN A 95 38.11 -24.15 14.63
N ALA A 96 37.03 -24.15 13.86
CA ALA A 96 36.89 -24.98 12.68
C ALA A 96 37.74 -24.41 11.52
N PRO A 97 38.17 -25.25 10.57
CA PRO A 97 38.77 -24.80 9.31
C PRO A 97 37.79 -24.09 8.37
N GLU A 98 36.50 -24.45 8.44
CA GLU A 98 35.43 -23.85 7.64
C GLU A 98 35.01 -22.47 8.17
N MET A 99 34.26 -21.72 7.36
CA MET A 99 33.94 -20.30 7.63
C MET A 99 32.82 -20.12 8.65
N ASP A 100 31.82 -20.99 8.67
CA ASP A 100 30.61 -20.83 9.44
C ASP A 100 30.39 -22.02 10.35
N VAL A 101 29.97 -21.75 11.59
CA VAL A 101 29.39 -22.75 12.51
C VAL A 101 27.89 -22.54 12.57
N THR A 102 27.18 -23.23 11.70
CA THR A 102 25.75 -23.04 11.40
C THR A 102 24.82 -23.72 12.41
N CYS A 103 25.29 -24.74 13.14
CA CYS A 103 24.50 -25.43 14.15
C CYS A 103 25.39 -26.05 15.24
N LEU A 104 24.83 -26.17 16.45
CA LEU A 104 25.48 -26.77 17.61
C LEU A 104 24.52 -27.76 18.28
N ALA A 105 25.05 -28.88 18.76
CA ALA A 105 24.28 -29.85 19.52
C ALA A 105 25.10 -30.41 20.70
N LEU A 106 24.43 -30.73 21.81
CA LEU A 106 25.03 -31.40 22.96
C LEU A 106 24.51 -32.84 23.05
N ASP A 107 25.42 -33.79 23.28
CA ASP A 107 25.01 -35.14 23.64
C ASP A 107 24.54 -35.22 25.11
N SER A 108 24.03 -36.39 25.53
CA SER A 108 23.55 -36.60 26.89
C SER A 108 24.65 -36.50 27.97
N LYS A 109 25.93 -36.47 27.58
CA LYS A 109 27.09 -36.33 28.45
C LYS A 109 27.63 -34.89 28.45
N GLY A 110 27.04 -33.99 27.66
CA GLY A 110 27.48 -32.60 27.50
C GLY A 110 28.65 -32.42 26.54
N VAL A 111 28.98 -33.40 25.70
CA VAL A 111 29.96 -33.25 24.62
C VAL A 111 29.34 -32.42 23.49
N LEU A 112 30.09 -31.44 22.99
CA LEU A 112 29.61 -30.51 21.97
C LEU A 112 29.90 -31.03 20.57
N TYR A 113 28.93 -30.85 19.68
CA TYR A 113 29.05 -31.14 18.26
C TYR A 113 28.74 -29.88 17.46
N ALA A 114 29.55 -29.60 16.45
CA ALA A 114 29.44 -28.40 15.62
C ALA A 114 29.33 -28.79 14.14
N GLY A 115 28.27 -28.33 13.47
CA GLY A 115 28.11 -28.42 12.03
C GLY A 115 28.63 -27.16 11.34
N THR A 116 29.31 -27.34 10.21
CA THR A 116 30.00 -26.24 9.53
C THR A 116 29.55 -25.99 8.08
N SER A 117 29.98 -24.86 7.53
CA SER A 117 29.81 -24.46 6.13
C SER A 117 30.91 -23.46 5.71
N PRO A 118 31.29 -23.37 4.42
CA PRO A 118 31.09 -24.37 3.36
C PRO A 118 31.99 -25.60 3.58
N ASN A 119 31.83 -26.66 2.78
CA ASN A 119 32.50 -27.96 2.96
C ASN A 119 32.11 -28.62 4.29
N GLY A 120 30.81 -28.64 4.56
CA GLY A 120 30.23 -28.97 5.83
C GLY A 120 30.71 -30.30 6.41
N LYS A 121 31.24 -30.21 7.63
CA LYS A 121 31.63 -31.33 8.48
C LYS A 121 30.96 -31.21 9.83
N ILE A 122 30.95 -32.32 10.54
CA ILE A 122 30.54 -32.37 11.94
C ILE A 122 31.79 -32.60 12.77
N TYR A 123 32.08 -31.68 13.67
CA TYR A 123 33.17 -31.78 14.63
C TYR A 123 32.64 -32.23 15.98
N ARG A 124 33.35 -33.16 16.63
CA ARG A 124 33.10 -33.54 18.02
C ARG A 124 34.13 -32.87 18.91
N ILE A 125 33.67 -32.02 19.83
CA ILE A 125 34.49 -31.14 20.66
C ILE A 125 34.35 -31.57 22.11
N THR A 126 35.45 -32.06 22.69
CA THR A 126 35.50 -32.63 24.05
C THR A 126 36.12 -31.71 25.10
N GLY A 127 36.75 -30.63 24.65
CA GLY A 127 37.48 -29.69 25.48
C GLY A 127 37.98 -28.50 24.66
N VAL A 128 38.61 -27.54 25.34
CA VAL A 128 39.20 -26.36 24.70
C VAL A 128 40.27 -26.80 23.69
N GLY A 129 40.08 -26.47 22.43
CA GLY A 129 40.96 -26.84 21.31
C GLY A 129 40.96 -28.34 20.97
N GLN A 130 40.10 -29.14 21.61
CA GLN A 130 40.05 -30.60 21.44
C GLN A 130 38.82 -31.00 20.60
N GLY A 131 38.83 -30.59 19.33
CA GLY A 131 37.80 -30.93 18.36
C GLY A 131 38.35 -31.73 17.19
N ASP A 132 37.75 -32.88 16.92
CA ASP A 132 38.11 -33.77 15.82
C ASP A 132 36.94 -33.90 14.83
N SER A 133 37.26 -34.08 13.55
CA SER A 133 36.25 -34.40 12.52
C SER A 133 35.57 -35.72 12.89
N PHE A 134 34.27 -35.65 13.19
CA PHE A 134 33.47 -36.80 13.60
C PHE A 134 32.75 -37.45 12.42
N PHE A 135 32.27 -36.64 11.48
CA PHE A 135 31.60 -37.13 10.28
C PHE A 135 31.73 -36.11 9.13
N ASN A 136 31.96 -36.60 7.92
CA ASN A 136 32.02 -35.81 6.69
C ASN A 136 31.07 -36.43 5.66
N PRO A 137 29.90 -35.83 5.39
CA PRO A 137 29.00 -36.32 4.37
C PRO A 137 29.43 -35.96 2.95
N GLU A 138 30.48 -35.17 2.75
CA GLU A 138 30.81 -34.54 1.45
C GLU A 138 29.66 -33.65 0.93
N GLU A 139 29.11 -32.82 1.82
CA GLU A 139 28.11 -31.80 1.51
C GLU A 139 28.71 -30.41 1.71
N LYS A 140 28.14 -29.41 1.03
CA LYS A 140 28.57 -28.03 1.25
C LYS A 140 28.09 -27.47 2.60
N TYR A 141 26.90 -27.87 3.06
CA TYR A 141 26.27 -27.30 4.25
C TYR A 141 25.80 -28.37 5.23
N ILE A 142 26.13 -28.22 6.52
CA ILE A 142 25.40 -28.85 7.62
C ILE A 142 24.47 -27.79 8.21
N TRP A 143 23.15 -27.96 8.13
CA TRP A 143 22.20 -26.94 8.57
C TRP A 143 21.73 -27.13 10.00
N ASP A 144 21.54 -28.37 10.42
CA ASP A 144 21.02 -28.66 11.76
C ASP A 144 21.50 -30.01 12.29
N LEU A 145 21.62 -30.10 13.62
CA LEU A 145 22.10 -31.26 14.35
C LEU A 145 21.17 -31.58 15.51
N LEU A 146 20.72 -32.83 15.59
CA LEU A 146 19.82 -33.26 16.66
C LEU A 146 20.16 -34.66 17.17
N PHE A 147 20.30 -34.82 18.48
CA PHE A 147 20.49 -36.13 19.11
C PHE A 147 19.15 -36.85 19.34
N SER A 148 19.12 -38.14 19.03
CA SER A 148 18.06 -39.04 19.49
C SER A 148 18.27 -39.46 20.95
N GLU A 149 17.21 -39.94 21.61
CA GLU A 149 17.30 -40.49 22.98
C GLU A 149 18.29 -41.66 23.11
N LYS A 150 18.57 -42.35 22.00
CA LYS A 150 19.53 -43.48 21.93
C LYS A 150 20.98 -43.01 21.71
N GLY A 151 21.21 -41.70 21.61
CA GLY A 151 22.53 -41.10 21.38
C GLY A 151 22.96 -41.04 19.90
N THR A 152 22.13 -41.53 18.97
CA THR A 152 22.37 -41.38 17.52
C THR A 152 22.16 -39.92 17.10
N LEU A 153 23.09 -39.36 16.32
CA LEU A 153 23.05 -37.98 15.83
C LEU A 153 22.36 -37.93 14.46
N LEU A 154 21.40 -37.03 14.28
CA LEU A 154 20.84 -36.68 12.98
C LEU A 154 21.47 -35.40 12.48
N ALA A 155 21.77 -35.34 11.18
CA ALA A 155 22.31 -34.17 10.52
C ALA A 155 21.51 -33.82 9.27
N ALA A 156 20.94 -32.60 9.26
CA ALA A 156 20.33 -32.01 8.07
C ALA A 156 21.41 -31.36 7.21
N VAL A 157 21.34 -31.60 5.90
CA VAL A 157 22.37 -31.13 4.95
C VAL A 157 21.76 -30.40 3.76
N GLY A 158 22.60 -29.62 3.06
CA GLY A 158 22.21 -28.89 1.85
C GLY A 158 23.22 -28.97 0.72
N GLU A 159 22.76 -28.59 -0.47
CA GLU A 159 23.27 -28.89 -1.82
C GLU A 159 22.65 -30.17 -2.40
N ARG A 160 22.98 -31.34 -1.85
CA ARG A 160 22.29 -32.56 -2.28
C ARG A 160 20.97 -32.70 -1.54
N GLY A 161 20.86 -32.20 -0.30
CA GLY A 161 19.62 -32.23 0.48
C GLY A 161 19.28 -33.62 1.03
N GLY A 162 19.12 -33.70 2.35
CA GLY A 162 18.81 -34.96 3.03
C GLY A 162 19.08 -34.92 4.52
N ILE A 163 18.94 -36.10 5.14
CA ILE A 163 19.20 -36.31 6.56
C ILE A 163 20.09 -37.54 6.71
N TYR A 164 21.22 -37.37 7.39
CA TYR A 164 22.08 -38.48 7.80
C TYR A 164 21.74 -38.93 9.22
N GLU A 165 21.77 -40.24 9.44
CA GLU A 165 21.75 -40.86 10.77
C GLU A 165 23.17 -41.37 11.08
N ILE A 166 23.77 -40.87 12.17
CA ILE A 166 25.18 -41.05 12.52
C ILE A 166 25.30 -41.75 13.87
N SER A 167 26.01 -42.87 13.88
CA SER A 167 26.25 -43.66 15.09
C SER A 167 27.19 -42.94 16.06
N LEU A 168 27.25 -43.41 17.31
CA LEU A 168 28.20 -42.89 18.32
C LEU A 168 29.68 -43.07 17.91
N LEU A 169 29.97 -43.91 16.91
CA LEU A 169 31.31 -44.14 16.37
C LEU A 169 31.67 -43.17 15.22
N GLY A 170 30.75 -42.31 14.78
CA GLY A 170 30.96 -41.41 13.64
C GLY A 170 30.61 -42.03 12.29
N GLU A 171 30.01 -43.21 12.27
CA GLU A 171 29.57 -43.87 11.04
C GLU A 171 28.18 -43.37 10.65
N GLY A 172 28.07 -42.69 9.50
CA GLY A 172 26.82 -42.15 8.99
C GLY A 172 26.21 -42.98 7.87
N LYS A 173 24.87 -43.05 7.85
CA LYS A 173 24.09 -43.54 6.71
C LYS A 173 23.03 -42.51 6.33
N LEU A 174 22.70 -42.42 5.05
CA LEU A 174 21.62 -41.53 4.60
C LEU A 174 20.27 -42.12 5.03
N LEU A 175 19.58 -41.44 5.93
CA LEU A 175 18.25 -41.81 6.42
C LEU A 175 17.16 -41.38 5.45
N PHE A 176 17.30 -40.17 4.91
CA PHE A 176 16.34 -39.58 3.99
C PHE A 176 17.07 -38.77 2.91
N LYS A 177 16.68 -39.01 1.66
CA LYS A 177 17.06 -38.20 0.52
C LYS A 177 15.86 -37.35 0.11
N SER A 178 15.99 -36.02 0.20
CA SER A 178 14.94 -35.11 -0.23
C SER A 178 14.96 -34.94 -1.76
N GLU A 179 13.80 -34.59 -2.33
CA GLU A 179 13.74 -34.03 -3.70
C GLU A 179 14.32 -32.62 -3.73
N GLU A 180 14.29 -31.93 -2.59
CA GLU A 180 14.84 -30.58 -2.41
C GLU A 180 16.33 -30.60 -2.10
N THR A 181 17.01 -29.53 -2.53
CA THR A 181 18.46 -29.38 -2.36
C THR A 181 18.89 -29.05 -0.94
N HIS A 182 17.97 -28.60 -0.06
CA HIS A 182 18.27 -28.25 1.33
C HIS A 182 17.24 -28.80 2.30
N ILE A 183 17.71 -29.44 3.39
CA ILE A 183 16.97 -29.59 4.64
C ILE A 183 17.59 -28.62 5.63
N LEU A 184 16.79 -27.68 6.15
CA LEU A 184 17.26 -26.50 6.89
C LEU A 184 17.12 -26.65 8.41
N CYS A 185 16.11 -27.38 8.87
CA CYS A 185 15.85 -27.56 10.29
C CYS A 185 15.23 -28.92 10.59
N LEU A 186 15.47 -29.41 11.81
CA LEU A 186 14.96 -30.66 12.35
C LEU A 186 14.26 -30.40 13.69
N HIS A 187 13.19 -31.13 13.97
CA HIS A 187 12.57 -31.15 15.29
C HIS A 187 12.12 -32.57 15.62
N ARG A 188 12.47 -33.07 16.81
CA ARG A 188 12.19 -34.46 17.18
C ARG A 188 11.29 -34.55 18.39
N LEU A 189 10.32 -35.44 18.31
CA LEU A 189 9.42 -35.78 19.41
C LEU A 189 10.00 -36.90 20.28
N ALA A 190 9.55 -36.97 21.54
CA ALA A 190 9.85 -38.08 22.45
C ALA A 190 9.36 -39.44 21.92
N SER A 191 8.37 -39.46 21.01
CA SER A 191 7.96 -40.69 20.30
C SER A 191 9.04 -41.25 19.37
N GLY A 192 10.06 -40.45 19.04
CA GLY A 192 11.08 -40.76 18.07
C GLY A 192 10.80 -40.23 16.66
N ASP A 193 9.60 -39.69 16.42
CA ASP A 193 9.23 -39.04 15.16
C ASP A 193 10.06 -37.77 14.93
N THR A 194 10.56 -37.60 13.71
CA THR A 194 11.38 -36.43 13.32
C THR A 194 10.68 -35.63 12.24
N TYR A 195 10.50 -34.34 12.48
CA TYR A 195 10.07 -33.37 11.48
C TYR A 195 11.29 -32.73 10.83
N ALA A 196 11.19 -32.44 9.54
CA ALA A 196 12.25 -31.79 8.78
C ALA A 196 11.69 -30.72 7.84
N GLY A 197 12.25 -29.52 7.88
CA GLY A 197 11.87 -28.39 7.02
C GLY A 197 12.87 -28.23 5.88
N SER A 198 12.39 -27.97 4.66
CA SER A 198 13.25 -27.78 3.48
C SER A 198 13.35 -26.34 3.01
N GLY A 199 14.37 -26.05 2.20
CA GLY A 199 14.45 -24.87 1.34
C GLY A 199 14.11 -25.20 -0.12
N GLY A 200 13.57 -24.25 -0.87
CA GLY A 200 13.03 -24.43 -2.22
C GLY A 200 11.50 -24.19 -2.27
N PRO A 201 10.66 -25.21 -2.00
CA PRO A 201 9.20 -25.08 -1.89
C PRO A 201 8.69 -25.07 -0.44
N GLY A 202 9.56 -24.92 0.56
CA GLY A 202 9.17 -24.88 1.98
C GLY A 202 8.33 -26.08 2.43
N SER A 203 8.89 -27.29 2.30
CA SER A 203 8.21 -28.55 2.63
C SER A 203 8.49 -29.02 4.05
N LEU A 204 7.45 -29.51 4.75
CA LEU A 204 7.52 -30.16 6.05
C LEU A 204 7.37 -31.66 5.90
N TYR A 205 8.44 -32.40 6.21
CA TYR A 205 8.46 -33.85 6.19
C TYR A 205 8.30 -34.45 7.59
N LEU A 206 7.72 -35.64 7.68
CA LEU A 206 7.70 -36.51 8.85
C LEU A 206 8.46 -37.80 8.54
N ILE A 207 9.46 -38.10 9.36
CA ILE A 207 10.24 -39.33 9.34
C ILE A 207 9.96 -40.10 10.62
N LYS A 208 9.19 -41.18 10.51
CA LYS A 208 8.95 -42.12 11.62
C LYS A 208 10.11 -43.12 11.74
N PRO A 209 10.47 -43.60 12.94
CA PRO A 209 11.50 -44.62 13.10
C PRO A 209 11.24 -45.87 12.24
N GLY A 210 12.13 -46.16 11.29
CA GLY A 210 12.01 -47.29 10.35
C GLY A 210 10.88 -47.17 9.31
N GLY A 211 10.15 -46.05 9.29
CA GLY A 211 9.08 -45.78 8.33
C GLY A 211 9.58 -45.06 7.08
N LYS A 212 8.74 -45.03 6.04
CA LYS A 212 8.99 -44.17 4.87
C LYS A 212 8.71 -42.71 5.24
N PRO A 213 9.55 -41.75 4.82
CA PRO A 213 9.27 -40.32 4.94
C PRO A 213 7.93 -39.95 4.29
N ALA A 214 7.19 -39.02 4.90
CA ALA A 214 5.94 -38.51 4.39
C ALA A 214 5.97 -36.97 4.36
N LEU A 215 5.51 -36.36 3.27
CA LEU A 215 5.27 -34.91 3.20
C LEU A 215 3.97 -34.60 3.95
N LEU A 216 4.04 -33.77 4.99
CA LEU A 216 2.88 -33.37 5.79
C LEU A 216 2.26 -32.06 5.31
N TYR A 217 3.11 -31.11 4.87
CA TYR A 217 2.67 -29.79 4.49
C TYR A 217 3.67 -29.16 3.51
N GLU A 218 3.15 -28.38 2.55
CA GLU A 218 3.94 -27.56 1.63
C GLU A 218 3.50 -26.11 1.82
N SER A 219 4.46 -25.25 2.13
CA SER A 219 4.21 -23.83 2.37
C SER A 219 4.00 -23.09 1.05
N SER A 220 3.28 -21.97 1.10
CA SER A 220 3.25 -21.00 0.00
C SER A 220 4.50 -20.12 -0.05
N TYR A 221 5.57 -20.48 0.65
CA TYR A 221 6.82 -19.74 0.79
C TYR A 221 8.00 -20.67 0.49
N GLU A 222 9.15 -20.12 0.12
CA GLU A 222 10.30 -20.89 -0.38
C GLU A 222 10.94 -21.81 0.66
N GLU A 223 10.86 -21.47 1.95
CA GLU A 223 11.63 -22.18 2.98
C GLU A 223 10.83 -22.40 4.26
N ILE A 224 11.17 -23.47 4.98
CA ILE A 224 10.83 -23.66 6.40
C ILE A 224 12.12 -23.55 7.21
N LYS A 225 12.27 -22.48 8.00
CA LYS A 225 13.49 -22.17 8.76
C LYS A 225 13.53 -22.75 10.16
N ALA A 226 12.37 -22.93 10.79
CA ALA A 226 12.28 -23.45 12.15
C ALA A 226 11.00 -24.25 12.35
N ILE A 227 11.09 -25.26 13.23
CA ILE A 227 9.99 -26.13 13.63
C ILE A 227 9.99 -26.24 15.15
N THR A 228 8.81 -26.20 15.77
CA THR A 228 8.64 -26.57 17.18
C THR A 228 7.27 -27.21 17.39
N THR A 229 7.02 -27.78 18.56
CA THR A 229 5.74 -28.43 18.89
C THR A 229 5.27 -28.08 20.29
N ASP A 230 3.96 -28.12 20.52
CA ASP A 230 3.40 -28.08 21.87
C ASP A 230 3.19 -29.49 22.45
N SER A 231 2.75 -29.53 23.71
CA SER A 231 2.40 -30.78 24.41
C SER A 231 1.13 -31.46 23.90
N SER A 232 0.35 -30.80 23.04
CA SER A 232 -0.86 -31.36 22.42
C SER A 232 -0.56 -32.00 21.05
N GLY A 233 0.69 -31.93 20.58
CA GLY A 233 1.11 -32.46 19.29
C GLY A 233 0.86 -31.50 18.12
N ASN A 234 0.52 -30.24 18.37
CA ASN A 234 0.48 -29.23 17.31
C ASN A 234 1.91 -28.90 16.88
N ILE A 235 2.11 -28.81 15.58
CA ILE A 235 3.38 -28.45 14.95
C ILE A 235 3.32 -26.98 14.57
N TYR A 236 4.37 -26.23 14.87
CA TYR A 236 4.52 -24.85 14.46
C TYR A 236 5.71 -24.72 13.52
N ILE A 237 5.53 -24.00 12.42
CA ILE A 237 6.59 -23.77 11.43
C ILE A 237 6.75 -22.28 11.11
N ALA A 238 7.99 -21.84 10.97
CA ALA A 238 8.34 -20.53 10.44
C ALA A 238 8.69 -20.68 8.96
N ALA A 239 7.87 -20.09 8.11
CA ALA A 239 8.03 -20.12 6.66
C ALA A 239 8.48 -18.76 6.13
N SER A 240 9.36 -18.77 5.13
CA SER A 240 10.05 -17.57 4.66
C SER A 240 10.38 -17.59 3.18
N GLY A 241 10.64 -16.42 2.63
CA GLY A 241 11.02 -16.24 1.23
C GLY A 241 9.87 -15.72 0.39
N THR A 242 10.07 -15.61 -0.93
CA THR A 242 9.03 -15.07 -1.79
C THR A 242 7.85 -16.03 -1.90
N PRO A 243 6.59 -15.55 -1.94
CA PRO A 243 5.46 -16.45 -2.07
C PRO A 243 5.51 -17.23 -3.38
N THR A 244 5.62 -18.56 -3.29
CA THR A 244 5.62 -19.45 -4.44
C THR A 244 4.19 -19.64 -4.95
N LYS A 245 3.95 -19.43 -6.25
CA LYS A 245 2.65 -19.80 -6.84
C LYS A 245 2.54 -21.33 -6.82
N PRO A 246 1.39 -21.90 -6.39
CA PRO A 246 1.20 -23.34 -6.41
C PRO A 246 1.37 -23.86 -7.84
N ARG A 247 2.31 -24.78 -8.04
CA ARG A 247 2.58 -25.37 -9.35
C ARG A 247 1.55 -26.48 -9.60
N PRO A 248 0.72 -26.42 -10.66
CA PRO A 248 -0.05 -27.59 -11.06
C PRO A 248 0.93 -28.72 -11.44
N LYS A 249 0.72 -29.93 -10.91
CA LYS A 249 1.48 -31.12 -11.34
C LYS A 249 1.09 -31.46 -12.79
N GLU A 250 1.85 -30.96 -13.76
CA GLU A 250 1.82 -31.51 -15.11
C GLU A 250 2.58 -32.86 -15.14
N PRO A 251 2.09 -33.86 -15.89
CA PRO A 251 2.79 -35.13 -16.05
C PRO A 251 4.13 -34.91 -16.75
N ALA A 252 5.20 -35.46 -16.15
CA ALA A 252 6.57 -35.27 -16.60
C ALA A 252 6.80 -35.76 -18.04
N THR A 253 7.21 -34.86 -18.94
CA THR A 253 7.85 -35.21 -20.21
C THR A 253 9.32 -35.53 -19.94
N PRO A 254 9.86 -36.68 -20.35
CA PRO A 254 11.27 -36.99 -20.15
C PRO A 254 12.12 -36.16 -21.12
N GLY A 255 12.93 -35.22 -20.61
CA GLY A 255 13.96 -34.57 -21.44
C GLY A 255 14.37 -33.13 -21.15
N ALA A 256 13.89 -32.47 -20.09
CA ALA A 256 14.38 -31.13 -19.74
C ALA A 256 15.39 -31.19 -18.59
N LYS A 257 16.64 -30.77 -18.85
CA LYS A 257 17.63 -30.49 -17.79
C LYS A 257 17.08 -29.37 -16.91
N VAL A 258 16.77 -29.71 -15.65
CA VAL A 258 16.41 -28.74 -14.61
C VAL A 258 17.70 -28.01 -14.20
N LEU A 259 17.85 -26.77 -14.66
CA LEU A 259 18.72 -25.79 -14.02
C LEU A 259 17.82 -24.91 -13.17
N SER A 260 17.75 -25.19 -11.87
CA SER A 260 17.27 -24.23 -10.88
C SER A 260 17.99 -24.53 -9.56
N ALA A 261 19.29 -24.24 -9.54
CA ALA A 261 19.96 -24.01 -8.27
C ALA A 261 19.54 -22.60 -7.82
N THR A 262 18.50 -22.51 -6.99
CA THR A 262 18.29 -21.32 -6.18
C THR A 262 19.39 -21.37 -5.12
N ASP A 263 20.38 -20.48 -5.20
CA ASP A 263 21.46 -20.40 -4.23
C ASP A 263 20.88 -20.03 -2.85
N VAL A 264 20.65 -21.02 -1.99
CA VAL A 264 20.35 -20.80 -0.56
C VAL A 264 21.66 -20.41 0.11
N ALA A 265 21.90 -19.10 0.21
CA ALA A 265 23.01 -18.54 0.98
C ALA A 265 22.65 -18.51 2.47
N VAL A 266 23.68 -18.49 3.34
CA VAL A 266 23.53 -18.01 4.72
C VAL A 266 23.11 -16.54 4.61
N THR A 267 21.80 -16.26 4.60
CA THR A 267 21.26 -14.91 4.44
C THR A 267 21.42 -14.13 5.74
N VAL A 268 22.65 -13.69 5.98
CA VAL A 268 22.94 -12.56 6.86
C VAL A 268 23.52 -11.47 5.98
N ILE A 269 22.68 -10.52 5.58
CA ILE A 269 23.09 -9.44 4.67
C ILE A 269 23.97 -8.48 5.46
N ALA A 270 25.28 -8.52 5.26
CA ALA A 270 26.18 -7.52 5.80
C ALA A 270 25.94 -6.18 5.09
N ALA A 271 25.59 -5.12 5.83
CA ALA A 271 25.66 -3.75 5.31
C ALA A 271 27.13 -3.34 5.17
N GLY A 272 27.71 -3.53 3.98
CA GLY A 272 29.06 -3.05 3.67
C GLY A 272 29.13 -1.52 3.56
N PRO A 273 30.31 -0.88 3.74
CA PRO A 273 30.46 0.56 3.64
C PRO A 273 30.23 1.04 2.20
N GLU A 274 29.49 2.15 2.08
CA GLU A 274 28.96 2.73 0.84
C GLU A 274 30.00 2.88 -0.27
N LYS A 275 29.69 2.31 -1.44
CA LYS A 275 30.15 2.84 -2.75
C LYS A 275 28.96 3.55 -3.41
N PRO A 276 29.16 4.73 -4.01
CA PRO A 276 28.07 5.52 -4.57
C PRO A 276 27.59 4.88 -5.88
N ALA A 277 26.50 4.12 -5.79
CA ALA A 277 25.64 3.79 -6.91
C ALA A 277 24.34 4.59 -6.73
N THR A 278 23.89 5.21 -7.81
CA THR A 278 22.69 6.04 -7.94
C THR A 278 21.53 5.56 -7.07
N ALA A 279 21.20 6.37 -6.06
CA ALA A 279 20.12 6.14 -5.12
C ALA A 279 18.77 6.07 -5.84
N THR A 280 18.21 4.87 -5.91
CA THR A 280 16.76 4.70 -5.94
C THR A 280 16.29 4.90 -4.49
N PRO A 281 15.17 5.60 -4.20
CA PRO A 281 14.77 5.89 -2.81
C PRO A 281 14.63 4.59 -2.01
N GLY A 282 15.39 4.48 -0.92
CA GLY A 282 15.52 3.26 -0.13
C GLY A 282 14.18 2.76 0.43
N GLY A 283 13.77 1.59 -0.08
CA GLY A 283 12.84 0.69 0.60
C GLY A 283 13.66 -0.35 1.37
N GLU A 284 13.27 -0.61 2.62
CA GLU A 284 13.72 -1.79 3.38
C GLU A 284 13.55 -3.03 2.48
N ALA A 285 14.57 -3.89 2.40
CA ALA A 285 14.47 -5.15 1.67
C ALA A 285 13.29 -5.94 2.25
N ARG A 286 12.22 -6.10 1.44
CA ARG A 286 11.02 -6.82 1.87
C ARG A 286 11.32 -8.31 1.85
N GLU A 287 11.30 -8.94 3.02
CA GLU A 287 11.46 -10.38 3.16
C GLU A 287 10.14 -10.94 3.69
N PRO A 288 9.26 -11.50 2.83
CA PRO A 288 7.99 -12.03 3.29
C PRO A 288 8.17 -13.26 4.18
N GLY A 289 7.25 -13.45 5.13
CA GLY A 289 7.24 -14.62 6.00
C GLY A 289 5.86 -14.91 6.59
N ALA A 290 5.73 -16.10 7.16
CA ALA A 290 4.54 -16.55 7.85
C ALA A 290 4.86 -17.57 8.95
N VAL A 291 3.97 -17.64 9.94
CA VAL A 291 3.98 -18.70 10.96
C VAL A 291 2.70 -19.50 10.84
N TYR A 292 2.82 -20.82 10.79
CA TYR A 292 1.69 -21.74 10.68
C TYR A 292 1.63 -22.67 11.90
N GLN A 293 0.42 -23.04 12.28
CA GLN A 293 0.11 -24.16 13.15
C GLN A 293 -0.46 -25.30 12.29
N ILE A 294 0.05 -26.50 12.46
CA ILE A 294 -0.42 -27.71 11.79
C ILE A 294 -0.86 -28.68 12.89
N LYS A 295 -2.13 -29.04 12.89
CA LYS A 295 -2.72 -29.96 13.87
C LYS A 295 -2.37 -31.41 13.55
N PRO A 296 -2.48 -32.34 14.52
CA PRO A 296 -2.27 -33.77 14.30
C PRO A 296 -3.14 -34.41 13.20
N ASP A 297 -4.29 -33.81 12.90
CA ASP A 297 -5.19 -34.22 11.81
C ASP A 297 -4.73 -33.74 10.42
N GLY A 298 -3.64 -32.97 10.35
CA GLY A 298 -3.06 -32.40 9.14
C GLY A 298 -3.62 -31.02 8.77
N LEU A 299 -4.57 -30.46 9.53
CA LEU A 299 -5.12 -29.15 9.22
C LEU A 299 -4.10 -28.05 9.55
N ALA A 300 -3.69 -27.30 8.52
CA ALA A 300 -2.81 -26.14 8.65
C ALA A 300 -3.62 -24.84 8.79
N LYS A 301 -3.25 -24.01 9.77
CA LYS A 301 -3.76 -22.67 10.00
C LYS A 301 -2.61 -21.68 10.01
N ARG A 302 -2.74 -20.57 9.28
CA ARG A 302 -1.79 -19.46 9.36
C ARG A 302 -2.09 -18.61 10.59
N LEU A 303 -1.10 -18.46 11.47
CA LEU A 303 -1.20 -17.67 12.70
C LEU A 303 -0.74 -16.22 12.48
N TRP A 304 0.28 -16.04 11.65
CA TRP A 304 0.87 -14.75 11.34
C TRP A 304 1.42 -14.73 9.91
N SER A 305 1.44 -13.55 9.30
CA SER A 305 2.10 -13.30 8.02
C SER A 305 2.50 -11.84 7.87
N SER A 306 3.60 -11.60 7.16
CA SER A 306 4.03 -10.26 6.77
C SER A 306 4.61 -10.28 5.34
N ASN A 307 4.44 -9.16 4.65
CA ASN A 307 5.10 -8.90 3.36
C ASN A 307 6.43 -8.16 3.54
N GLU A 308 6.77 -7.77 4.77
CA GLU A 308 7.96 -6.98 5.10
C GLU A 308 8.92 -7.72 6.03
N GLU A 309 8.40 -8.57 6.89
CA GLU A 309 9.16 -9.27 7.93
C GLU A 309 9.16 -10.78 7.70
N MET A 310 10.34 -11.38 7.64
CA MET A 310 10.53 -12.81 7.54
C MET A 310 10.58 -13.43 8.94
N ALA A 311 9.96 -14.60 9.13
CA ALA A 311 10.09 -15.38 10.37
C ALA A 311 11.32 -16.30 10.30
N TYR A 312 12.24 -16.17 11.26
CA TYR A 312 13.50 -16.92 11.31
C TYR A 312 13.44 -18.10 12.27
N SER A 313 12.95 -17.85 13.49
CA SER A 313 13.13 -18.75 14.62
C SER A 313 11.84 -18.94 15.40
N LEU A 314 11.70 -20.09 16.04
CA LEU A 314 10.56 -20.46 16.88
C LEU A 314 11.02 -21.00 18.23
N ALA A 315 10.28 -20.69 19.28
CA ALA A 315 10.43 -21.34 20.58
C ALA A 315 9.07 -21.48 21.27
N PHE A 316 8.64 -22.71 21.57
CA PHE A 316 7.44 -22.93 22.38
C PHE A 316 7.80 -22.97 23.88
N ARG A 317 7.03 -22.27 24.71
CA ARG A 317 7.17 -22.27 26.17
C ARG A 317 5.97 -22.99 26.81
N PRO A 318 6.14 -24.24 27.27
CA PRO A 318 5.06 -25.03 27.86
C PRO A 318 4.39 -24.38 29.07
N GLU A 319 5.19 -23.78 29.96
CA GLU A 319 4.71 -23.14 31.20
C GLU A 319 3.76 -21.96 30.93
N GLU A 320 3.98 -21.25 29.82
CA GLU A 320 3.14 -20.11 29.41
C GLU A 320 2.06 -20.49 28.40
N LYS A 321 2.14 -21.69 27.81
CA LYS A 321 1.35 -22.12 26.65
C LYS A 321 1.42 -21.11 25.49
N LYS A 322 2.63 -20.58 25.24
CA LYS A 322 2.87 -19.58 24.19
C LYS A 322 3.95 -20.02 23.23
N LEU A 323 3.70 -19.75 21.95
CA LEU A 323 4.71 -19.78 20.91
C LEU A 323 5.39 -18.40 20.84
N TYR A 324 6.71 -18.39 20.77
CA TYR A 324 7.50 -17.20 20.46
C TYR A 324 8.13 -17.36 19.08
N PHE A 325 8.22 -16.27 18.33
CA PHE A 325 8.92 -16.27 17.05
C PHE A 325 9.69 -14.97 16.81
N GLY A 326 10.86 -15.12 16.20
CA GLY A 326 11.78 -14.02 15.86
C GLY A 326 11.68 -13.65 14.39
N THR A 327 11.75 -12.35 14.07
CA THR A 327 11.68 -11.85 12.68
C THR A 327 12.88 -11.00 12.25
N GLY A 328 13.02 -10.84 10.93
CA GLY A 328 13.99 -9.99 10.24
C GLY A 328 13.51 -8.56 9.99
N ALA A 329 14.35 -7.75 9.33
CA ALA A 329 14.23 -6.32 9.04
C ALA A 329 14.16 -5.37 10.25
N LYS A 330 13.45 -5.75 11.32
CA LYS A 330 13.20 -4.90 12.50
C LYS A 330 13.59 -5.56 13.83
N GLY A 331 14.18 -6.76 13.80
CA GLY A 331 14.64 -7.50 14.98
C GLY A 331 13.58 -7.69 16.04
N ARG A 332 12.41 -8.21 15.65
CA ARG A 332 11.24 -8.30 16.52
C ARG A 332 11.03 -9.72 17.04
N VAL A 333 10.57 -9.81 18.28
CA VAL A 333 10.08 -11.05 18.89
C VAL A 333 8.59 -10.90 19.13
N TYR A 334 7.81 -11.81 18.57
CA TYR A 334 6.37 -11.89 18.79
C TYR A 334 6.04 -13.11 19.64
N SER A 335 4.84 -13.10 20.21
CA SER A 335 4.24 -14.26 20.86
C SER A 335 2.85 -14.53 20.31
N VAL A 336 2.47 -15.81 20.28
CA VAL A 336 1.12 -16.29 19.98
C VAL A 336 0.61 -17.08 21.18
N ASP A 337 -0.55 -16.71 21.70
CA ASP A 337 -1.19 -17.42 22.80
C ASP A 337 -2.16 -18.52 22.32
N SER A 338 -2.82 -19.20 23.25
CA SER A 338 -3.77 -20.28 22.95
C SER A 338 -5.05 -19.83 22.23
N GLU A 339 -5.31 -18.53 22.14
CA GLU A 339 -6.43 -17.94 21.40
C GLU A 339 -5.96 -17.38 20.03
N ASP A 340 -4.74 -17.73 19.62
CA ASP A 340 -4.08 -17.28 18.39
C ASP A 340 -3.84 -15.77 18.32
N ARG A 341 -3.83 -15.08 19.47
CA ARG A 341 -3.55 -13.64 19.54
C ARG A 341 -2.06 -13.37 19.40
N VAL A 342 -1.69 -12.55 18.43
CA VAL A 342 -0.30 -12.14 18.19
C VAL A 342 0.01 -10.86 18.94
N SER A 343 1.05 -10.88 19.78
CA SER A 343 1.58 -9.70 20.49
C SER A 343 3.05 -9.49 20.16
N LEU A 344 3.48 -8.24 20.00
CA LEU A 344 4.90 -7.88 19.88
C LEU A 344 5.49 -7.76 21.29
N VAL A 345 6.46 -8.62 21.60
CA VAL A 345 7.04 -8.76 22.94
C VAL A 345 8.27 -7.88 23.10
N TYR A 346 9.07 -7.76 22.04
CA TYR A 346 10.35 -7.05 22.05
C TYR A 346 10.73 -6.60 20.64
N GLN A 347 11.40 -5.45 20.54
CA GLN A 347 12.05 -4.95 19.34
C GLN A 347 13.48 -4.53 19.69
N GLY A 348 14.46 -5.17 19.04
CA GLY A 348 15.89 -4.93 19.26
C GLY A 348 16.44 -3.72 18.49
N GLN A 349 17.71 -3.39 18.77
CA GLN A 349 18.51 -2.46 17.94
C GLN A 349 19.40 -3.24 16.96
N PHE A 350 18.84 -4.30 16.38
CA PHE A 350 19.45 -5.18 15.39
C PHE A 350 18.35 -5.61 14.42
N GLU A 351 18.71 -6.05 13.22
CA GLU A 351 17.73 -6.29 12.16
C GLU A 351 17.06 -7.65 12.22
N GLN A 352 17.75 -8.67 12.76
CA GLN A 352 17.30 -10.06 12.70
C GLN A 352 17.32 -10.73 14.06
N VAL A 353 16.23 -11.39 14.45
CA VAL A 353 16.22 -12.38 15.54
C VAL A 353 16.46 -13.77 14.92
N TYR A 354 17.72 -14.09 14.69
CA TYR A 354 18.15 -15.27 13.93
C TYR A 354 17.80 -16.59 14.64
N GLU A 355 17.98 -16.66 15.96
CA GLU A 355 17.68 -17.85 16.76
C GLU A 355 16.97 -17.47 18.06
N LEU A 356 16.02 -18.30 18.48
CA LEU A 356 15.35 -18.25 19.78
C LEU A 356 15.58 -19.58 20.50
N PHE A 357 16.00 -19.52 21.76
CA PHE A 357 16.28 -20.72 22.54
C PHE A 357 15.66 -20.60 23.94
N ALA A 358 14.71 -21.48 24.23
CA ALA A 358 14.07 -21.53 25.55
C ALA A 358 14.86 -22.45 26.49
N SER A 359 15.25 -21.93 27.66
CA SER A 359 15.91 -22.72 28.71
C SER A 359 15.43 -22.30 30.09
N GLY A 360 14.70 -23.19 30.76
CA GLY A 360 14.06 -22.91 32.05
C GLY A 360 13.14 -21.69 31.96
N SER A 361 13.40 -20.69 32.81
CA SER A 361 12.62 -19.44 32.85
C SER A 361 13.05 -18.39 31.82
N LYS A 362 14.20 -18.57 31.14
CA LYS A 362 14.76 -17.59 30.20
C LYS A 362 14.44 -17.96 28.75
N LEU A 363 14.19 -16.93 27.94
CA LEU A 363 14.16 -17.03 26.48
C LEU A 363 15.38 -16.28 25.93
N PHE A 364 16.36 -17.03 25.44
CA PHE A 364 17.54 -16.47 24.79
C PHE A 364 17.25 -16.12 23.34
N PHE A 365 17.96 -15.14 22.81
CA PHE A 365 17.92 -14.78 21.41
C PHE A 365 19.30 -14.46 20.86
N LEU A 366 19.50 -14.76 19.58
CA LEU A 366 20.59 -14.24 18.76
C LEU A 366 20.06 -13.14 17.84
N GLY A 367 20.53 -11.92 18.07
CA GLY A 367 20.39 -10.79 17.17
C GLY A 367 21.52 -10.77 16.14
N ASN A 368 21.28 -10.32 14.91
CA ASN A 368 22.31 -10.02 13.90
C ASN A 368 22.04 -8.66 13.22
N ASN A 369 23.11 -8.06 12.69
CA ASN A 369 23.15 -6.69 12.15
C ASN A 369 22.71 -5.60 13.14
N PRO A 370 23.49 -5.34 14.22
CA PRO A 370 24.71 -6.03 14.65
C PRO A 370 24.42 -7.30 15.46
N ASN A 371 25.44 -8.14 15.70
CA ASN A 371 25.27 -9.34 16.52
C ASN A 371 25.03 -9.01 18.00
N VAL A 372 24.09 -9.72 18.62
CA VAL A 372 23.75 -9.60 20.03
C VAL A 372 23.37 -10.97 20.55
N LEU A 373 23.98 -11.41 21.65
CA LEU A 373 23.44 -12.49 22.48
C LEU A 373 22.69 -11.86 23.65
N GLY A 374 21.42 -12.20 23.83
CA GLY A 374 20.62 -11.67 24.92
C GLY A 374 19.62 -12.66 25.46
N SER A 375 19.00 -12.29 26.59
CA SER A 375 17.86 -13.02 27.14
C SER A 375 16.74 -12.08 27.57
N LEU A 376 15.50 -12.51 27.32
CA LEU A 376 14.30 -11.86 27.84
C LEU A 376 14.03 -12.41 29.24
N LEU A 377 13.95 -11.52 30.21
CA LEU A 377 13.66 -11.83 31.60
C LEU A 377 12.15 -11.70 31.91
N PRO A 378 11.64 -12.40 32.93
CA PRO A 378 10.24 -12.26 33.36
C PRO A 378 9.87 -10.86 33.86
N GLU A 379 10.83 -10.13 34.45
CA GLU A 379 10.61 -8.75 34.90
C GLU A 379 10.48 -7.79 33.72
N GLN A 380 9.69 -6.73 33.88
CA GLN A 380 9.56 -5.65 32.92
C GLN A 380 10.71 -4.65 33.01
N SER A 381 11.00 -3.98 31.89
CA SER A 381 11.88 -2.81 31.85
C SER A 381 11.30 -1.68 32.70
N LEU A 382 12.17 -0.85 33.29
CA LEU A 382 11.75 0.31 34.09
C LEU A 382 11.46 1.55 33.24
N GLU A 383 12.02 1.61 32.03
CA GLU A 383 11.81 2.70 31.08
C GLU A 383 11.59 2.15 29.67
N GLY A 384 10.84 2.88 28.86
CA GLY A 384 10.59 2.54 27.47
C GLY A 384 10.19 3.75 26.64
N GLU A 385 10.44 3.67 25.35
CA GLU A 385 10.16 4.75 24.41
C GLU A 385 9.36 4.21 23.21
N TYR A 386 8.30 4.93 22.85
CA TYR A 386 7.58 4.74 21.60
C TYR A 386 7.79 5.95 20.71
N LEU A 387 8.24 5.72 19.49
CA LEU A 387 8.33 6.73 18.45
C LEU A 387 7.28 6.45 17.39
N SER A 388 6.34 7.36 17.20
CA SER A 388 5.26 7.20 16.22
C SER A 388 5.80 7.17 14.78
N PRO A 389 5.03 6.64 13.82
CA PRO A 389 5.20 6.99 12.42
C PRO A 389 5.19 8.51 12.24
N VAL A 390 5.83 8.98 11.18
CA VAL A 390 5.73 10.38 10.78
C VAL A 390 4.34 10.59 10.18
N LEU A 391 3.56 11.50 10.76
CA LEU A 391 2.33 11.99 10.16
C LEU A 391 2.69 12.98 9.06
N GLU A 392 2.16 12.75 7.86
CA GLU A 392 2.25 13.66 6.71
C GLU A 392 0.92 14.37 6.50
N SER A 393 1.00 15.67 6.24
CA SER A 393 -0.11 16.50 5.76
C SER A 393 0.16 17.00 4.35
N SER A 394 -0.92 17.25 3.60
CA SER A 394 -0.87 17.80 2.24
C SER A 394 -0.20 19.18 2.22
N THR A 395 -0.49 20.02 3.22
CA THR A 395 0.01 21.40 3.30
C THR A 395 0.61 21.73 4.66
N ILE A 396 1.19 22.94 4.76
CA ILE A 396 1.67 23.45 6.05
C ILE A 396 0.49 23.48 7.01
N THR A 397 0.64 22.77 8.12
CA THR A 397 -0.45 22.45 9.02
C THR A 397 -0.27 23.12 10.35
N LEU A 398 -1.37 23.65 10.90
CA LEU A 398 -1.46 24.00 12.30
C LEU A 398 -1.77 22.74 13.11
N TRP A 399 -0.83 22.36 13.97
CA TRP A 399 -1.04 21.26 14.91
C TRP A 399 -1.96 21.72 16.04
N GLY A 400 -2.93 20.89 16.41
CA GLY A 400 -3.92 21.17 17.44
C GLY A 400 -3.57 20.50 18.78
N ARG A 401 -4.59 19.94 19.44
CA ARG A 401 -4.43 19.29 20.75
C ARG A 401 -4.03 17.83 20.62
N LEU A 402 -3.20 17.39 21.56
CA LEU A 402 -2.83 16.00 21.76
C LEU A 402 -3.68 15.38 22.88
N GLU A 403 -4.41 14.32 22.55
CA GLU A 403 -5.23 13.55 23.47
C GLU A 403 -4.73 12.10 23.53
N TRP A 404 -4.84 11.48 24.69
CA TRP A 404 -4.51 10.06 24.84
C TRP A 404 -5.41 9.39 25.87
N LEU A 405 -5.60 8.09 25.72
CA LEU A 405 -6.23 7.23 26.71
C LEU A 405 -5.16 6.28 27.27
N ALA A 406 -4.90 6.37 28.56
CA ALA A 406 -3.90 5.54 29.23
C ALA A 406 -4.31 5.19 30.67
N GLU A 407 -3.88 4.01 31.11
CA GLU A 407 -3.91 3.60 32.52
C GLU A 407 -2.51 3.81 33.10
N ILE A 408 -2.40 4.62 34.16
CA ILE A 408 -1.11 4.96 34.79
C ILE A 408 -1.20 4.56 36.27
N PRO A 409 -0.70 3.35 36.64
CA PRO A 409 -0.65 2.92 38.03
C PRO A 409 0.25 3.81 38.90
N ALA A 410 0.11 3.71 40.22
CA ALA A 410 0.99 4.41 41.16
C ALA A 410 2.46 4.01 40.95
N GLY A 411 3.38 4.99 41.02
CA GLY A 411 4.81 4.77 40.76
C GLY A 411 5.19 4.70 39.28
N CYS A 412 4.24 4.94 38.37
CA CYS A 412 4.47 5.01 36.92
C CYS A 412 4.29 6.43 36.38
N SER A 413 4.91 6.72 35.24
CA SER A 413 4.63 7.95 34.48
C SER A 413 4.64 7.70 32.97
N LEU A 414 3.85 8.52 32.27
CA LEU A 414 3.74 8.53 30.82
C LEU A 414 3.78 9.98 30.35
N LEU A 415 4.78 10.32 29.54
CA LEU A 415 5.00 11.67 29.00
C LEU A 415 5.05 11.64 27.49
N PHE A 416 4.64 12.73 26.83
CA PHE A 416 4.69 12.84 25.37
C PHE A 416 5.54 14.02 24.94
N GLN A 417 6.17 13.92 23.77
CA GLN A 417 6.86 15.03 23.11
C GLN A 417 6.50 15.01 21.62
N SER A 418 6.63 16.14 20.95
CA SER A 418 6.48 16.22 19.50
C SER A 418 7.62 16.99 18.84
N ARG A 419 7.82 16.73 17.55
CA ARG A 419 8.65 17.55 16.67
C ARG A 419 8.01 17.63 15.29
N SER A 420 8.34 18.66 14.54
CA SER A 420 7.78 18.91 13.21
C SER A 420 8.84 19.31 12.20
N GLY A 421 8.58 19.08 10.92
CA GLY A 421 9.46 19.50 9.83
C GLY A 421 8.77 19.50 8.47
N ASN A 422 9.51 19.92 7.43
CA ASN A 422 9.00 20.01 6.06
C ASN A 422 9.63 18.99 5.11
N SER A 423 10.34 17.98 5.64
CA SER A 423 10.84 16.81 4.90
C SER A 423 10.17 15.53 5.40
N SER A 424 9.96 14.56 4.50
CA SER A 424 9.32 13.28 4.84
C SER A 424 10.12 12.42 5.83
N ARG A 425 11.45 12.58 5.83
CA ARG A 425 12.34 11.96 6.83
C ARG A 425 12.83 13.01 7.82
N PRO A 426 12.76 12.75 9.14
CA PRO A 426 13.36 13.60 10.15
C PRO A 426 14.87 13.75 9.92
N ASN A 427 15.34 15.00 9.93
CA ASN A 427 16.74 15.36 9.74
C ASN A 427 17.05 16.63 10.56
N GLU A 428 18.23 17.21 10.37
CA GLU A 428 18.71 18.40 11.10
C GLU A 428 17.85 19.66 10.87
N THR A 429 16.97 19.69 9.87
CA THR A 429 16.07 20.84 9.60
C THR A 429 14.72 20.73 10.31
N TRP A 430 14.45 19.61 10.97
CA TRP A 430 13.29 19.46 11.85
C TRP A 430 13.50 20.24 13.15
N SER A 431 12.40 20.62 13.80
CA SER A 431 12.46 21.20 15.14
C SER A 431 13.07 20.22 16.14
N ASP A 432 13.66 20.76 17.20
CA ASP A 432 13.92 19.99 18.40
C ASP A 432 12.62 19.37 18.96
N TRP A 433 12.78 18.36 19.81
CA TRP A 433 11.67 17.82 20.58
C TRP A 433 11.10 18.87 21.53
N SER A 434 9.77 18.99 21.57
CA SER A 434 9.08 19.86 22.51
C SER A 434 9.40 19.50 23.97
N PRO A 435 9.19 20.42 24.92
CA PRO A 435 8.99 20.05 26.32
C PRO A 435 7.91 18.96 26.47
N PRO A 436 7.96 18.14 27.53
CA PRO A 436 7.02 17.04 27.71
C PRO A 436 5.61 17.53 28.02
N TYR A 437 4.62 17.02 27.29
CA TYR A 437 3.20 17.12 27.60
C TYR A 437 2.86 16.22 28.79
N GLN A 438 2.16 16.79 29.78
CA GLN A 438 1.84 16.12 31.05
C GLN A 438 0.33 15.95 31.25
N LYS A 439 -0.49 16.73 30.55
CA LYS A 439 -1.94 16.77 30.66
C LYS A 439 -2.59 16.50 29.31
N MET A 440 -3.63 15.69 29.34
CA MET A 440 -4.43 15.39 28.16
C MET A 440 -5.05 16.69 27.60
N GLY A 441 -5.05 16.82 26.28
CA GLY A 441 -5.60 17.97 25.57
C GLY A 441 -4.65 19.17 25.51
N GLU A 442 -3.37 19.02 25.87
CA GLU A 442 -2.38 20.07 25.65
C GLU A 442 -2.19 20.40 24.17
N GLN A 443 -1.94 21.67 23.89
CA GLN A 443 -1.67 22.18 22.55
C GLN A 443 -0.29 21.73 22.10
N ILE A 444 -0.16 21.20 20.87
CA ILE A 444 1.15 20.88 20.30
C ILE A 444 2.01 22.15 20.23
N LEU A 445 3.21 22.05 20.78
CA LEU A 445 4.20 23.13 20.87
C LEU A 445 5.13 23.18 19.65
N SER A 446 5.15 22.13 18.84
CA SER A 446 5.96 22.08 17.62
C SER A 446 5.46 23.11 16.57
N PRO A 447 6.37 23.75 15.82
CA PRO A 447 6.01 24.72 14.79
C PRO A 447 5.05 24.17 13.71
N LYS A 448 4.36 25.07 13.00
CA LYS A 448 3.58 24.70 11.81
C LYS A 448 4.52 24.09 10.76
N ALA A 449 4.15 22.93 10.24
CA ALA A 449 4.93 22.25 9.20
C ALA A 449 4.05 21.24 8.45
N ARG A 450 4.61 20.55 7.45
CA ARG A 450 3.91 19.47 6.74
C ARG A 450 3.95 18.13 7.47
N TYR A 451 4.97 17.89 8.29
CA TYR A 451 5.17 16.61 8.96
C TYR A 451 5.27 16.79 10.48
N LEU A 452 4.74 15.82 11.22
CA LEU A 452 4.84 15.75 12.68
C LEU A 452 5.21 14.33 13.13
N GLN A 453 6.00 14.22 14.20
CA GLN A 453 6.24 12.96 14.88
C GLN A 453 6.02 13.13 16.38
N ILE A 454 5.45 12.10 17.00
CA ILE A 454 5.19 12.04 18.45
C ILE A 454 6.08 10.97 19.07
N LYS A 455 6.56 11.25 20.27
CA LYS A 455 7.31 10.33 21.10
C LYS A 455 6.61 10.19 22.45
N ALA A 456 6.43 8.96 22.92
CA ALA A 456 5.90 8.65 24.24
C ALA A 456 6.97 7.98 25.11
N LEU A 457 7.11 8.45 26.34
CA LEU A 457 8.11 8.01 27.31
C LEU A 457 7.41 7.34 28.48
N PHE A 458 7.66 6.05 28.68
CA PHE A 458 7.12 5.23 29.74
C PHE A 458 8.15 5.07 30.85
N ARG A 459 7.74 5.22 32.11
CA ARG A 459 8.57 4.94 33.27
C ARG A 459 7.80 4.21 34.35
N SER A 460 8.49 3.35 35.08
CA SER A 460 8.00 2.65 36.26
C SER A 460 9.09 2.56 37.33
N GLN A 461 8.69 2.63 38.60
CA GLN A 461 9.58 2.39 39.75
C GLN A 461 9.75 0.90 40.07
N ALA A 462 8.96 0.01 39.48
CA ALA A 462 8.98 -1.43 39.75
C ALA A 462 8.84 -2.27 38.47
N GLY A 463 9.60 -3.37 38.37
CA GLY A 463 9.63 -4.26 37.18
C GLY A 463 8.43 -5.19 37.02
N ASN A 464 7.30 -4.90 37.66
CA ASN A 464 6.07 -5.70 37.59
C ASN A 464 4.80 -4.85 37.38
N VAL A 465 4.98 -3.54 37.17
CA VAL A 465 3.90 -2.58 36.93
C VAL A 465 4.32 -1.67 35.78
N SER A 466 3.37 -1.31 34.91
CA SER A 466 3.62 -0.47 33.74
C SER A 466 2.47 0.51 33.48
N PRO A 467 2.74 1.73 32.98
CA PRO A 467 1.72 2.49 32.26
C PRO A 467 1.26 1.71 31.02
N VAL A 468 -0.02 1.85 30.67
CA VAL A 468 -0.62 1.23 29.49
C VAL A 468 -1.25 2.31 28.62
N LEU A 469 -0.70 2.55 27.44
CA LEU A 469 -1.27 3.46 26.44
C LEU A 469 -2.19 2.67 25.51
N GLN A 470 -3.45 3.11 25.43
CA GLN A 470 -4.50 2.46 24.63
C GLN A 470 -4.82 3.24 23.35
N ARG A 471 -4.69 4.57 23.40
CA ARG A 471 -5.03 5.44 22.28
C ARG A 471 -4.23 6.72 22.31
N LEU A 472 -3.81 7.18 21.13
CA LEU A 472 -3.24 8.51 20.91
C LEU A 472 -4.03 9.21 19.81
N THR A 473 -4.40 10.47 20.01
CA THR A 473 -5.20 11.26 19.07
C THR A 473 -4.58 12.64 18.94
N LEU A 474 -4.34 13.06 17.71
CA LEU A 474 -3.91 14.40 17.37
C LEU A 474 -4.96 15.06 16.48
N PHE A 475 -5.33 16.28 16.84
CA PHE A 475 -6.11 17.16 15.98
C PHE A 475 -5.18 18.10 15.22
N TYR A 476 -5.49 18.41 13.97
CA TYR A 476 -4.70 19.35 13.17
C TYR A 476 -5.53 20.00 12.05
N LEU A 477 -5.05 21.11 11.52
CA LEU A 477 -5.72 21.90 10.50
C LEU A 477 -4.72 22.26 9.39
N PRO A 478 -4.77 21.58 8.23
CA PRO A 478 -4.00 21.98 7.05
C PRO A 478 -4.38 23.39 6.60
N ALA A 479 -3.43 24.13 6.03
CA ALA A 479 -3.73 25.39 5.37
C ALA A 479 -4.53 25.12 4.09
N ASN A 480 -5.58 25.92 3.86
CA ASN A 480 -6.40 25.88 2.65
C ASN A 480 -5.58 26.22 1.40
N LEU A 481 -5.92 25.62 0.26
CA LEU A 481 -5.32 25.90 -1.05
C LEU A 481 -6.37 26.42 -2.02
N PRO A 482 -6.00 27.26 -2.99
CA PRO A 482 -6.94 27.69 -4.00
C PRO A 482 -7.31 26.51 -4.92
N PRO A 483 -8.56 26.42 -5.37
CA PRO A 483 -8.92 25.48 -6.42
C PRO A 483 -8.16 25.80 -7.71
N ALA A 484 -8.05 24.82 -8.61
CA ALA A 484 -7.40 24.97 -9.90
C ALA A 484 -8.37 24.66 -11.05
N LEU A 485 -8.60 25.64 -11.94
CA LEU A 485 -9.33 25.44 -13.21
C LEU A 485 -8.35 25.04 -14.32
N THR A 486 -8.27 23.74 -14.60
CA THR A 486 -7.29 23.18 -15.55
C THR A 486 -7.72 23.36 -17.00
N SER A 487 -9.01 23.26 -17.30
CA SER A 487 -9.57 23.48 -18.66
C SER A 487 -10.90 24.22 -18.64
N LEU A 488 -11.20 24.95 -19.72
CA LEU A 488 -12.51 25.54 -19.99
C LEU A 488 -12.72 25.50 -21.51
N GLU A 489 -13.60 24.61 -21.94
CA GLU A 489 -13.89 24.27 -23.33
C GLU A 489 -15.25 24.85 -23.75
N VAL A 490 -15.27 25.48 -24.91
CA VAL A 490 -16.50 25.88 -25.61
C VAL A 490 -16.79 24.81 -26.65
N LEU A 491 -17.94 24.13 -26.53
CA LEU A 491 -18.33 23.08 -27.47
C LEU A 491 -18.90 23.67 -28.76
N GLY A 492 -19.10 22.81 -29.77
CA GLY A 492 -19.71 23.24 -31.03
C GLY A 492 -21.11 23.82 -30.83
N PRO A 493 -21.58 24.67 -31.76
CA PRO A 493 -22.91 25.24 -31.66
C PRO A 493 -23.97 24.14 -31.67
N ASN A 494 -25.03 24.32 -30.87
CA ASN A 494 -26.15 23.40 -30.74
C ASN A 494 -25.80 22.03 -30.13
N GLU A 495 -24.58 21.83 -29.61
CA GLU A 495 -24.20 20.59 -28.97
C GLU A 495 -24.60 20.60 -27.49
N VAL A 496 -25.45 19.67 -27.05
CA VAL A 496 -25.84 19.53 -25.64
C VAL A 496 -25.74 18.08 -25.16
N PHE A 497 -25.61 17.87 -23.86
CA PHE A 497 -25.60 16.54 -23.23
C PHE A 497 -26.91 16.27 -22.51
N LEU A 498 -27.45 15.06 -22.69
CA LEU A 498 -28.61 14.60 -21.91
C LEU A 498 -28.13 13.92 -20.63
N LYS A 499 -28.66 14.37 -19.49
CA LYS A 499 -28.45 13.71 -18.21
C LYS A 499 -29.09 12.30 -18.23
N PRO A 500 -28.37 11.24 -17.84
CA PRO A 500 -28.96 9.91 -17.65
C PRO A 500 -30.09 9.93 -16.60
N PRO A 501 -31.09 9.04 -16.68
CA PRO A 501 -32.12 8.95 -15.66
C PRO A 501 -31.53 8.52 -14.31
N ASP A 502 -31.90 9.23 -13.23
CA ASP A 502 -31.51 8.88 -11.87
C ASP A 502 -32.15 7.52 -11.52
N GLN A 503 -31.33 6.48 -11.31
CA GLN A 503 -31.81 5.21 -10.76
C GLN A 503 -31.85 5.32 -9.25
N GLU A 504 -33.03 5.59 -8.68
CA GLU A 504 -33.23 5.44 -7.24
C GLU A 504 -33.15 3.95 -6.88
N GLU A 505 -32.14 3.55 -6.11
CA GLU A 505 -32.12 2.23 -5.47
C GLU A 505 -33.22 2.18 -4.40
N VAL A 506 -34.39 1.64 -4.78
CA VAL A 506 -35.48 1.39 -3.84
C VAL A 506 -35.19 0.09 -3.09
N ILE A 507 -34.74 0.19 -1.84
CA ILE A 507 -34.65 -0.96 -0.93
C ILE A 507 -36.05 -1.26 -0.41
N TRP A 508 -36.58 -2.44 -0.77
CA TRP A 508 -37.93 -2.87 -0.40
C TRP A 508 -38.05 -3.05 1.13
N GLY A 509 -39.00 -2.34 1.75
CA GLY A 509 -39.26 -2.41 3.20
C GLY A 509 -38.61 -1.32 4.06
N LEU A 510 -37.81 -0.41 3.49
CA LEU A 510 -37.39 0.82 4.16
C LEU A 510 -38.28 2.00 3.72
N PRO A 511 -38.81 2.84 4.63
CA PRO A 511 -39.39 4.11 4.23
C PRO A 511 -38.33 4.93 3.50
N THR A 512 -38.71 5.56 2.40
CA THR A 512 -37.84 6.38 1.55
C THR A 512 -37.19 7.49 2.39
N ILE A 513 -36.01 7.23 2.93
CA ILE A 513 -35.16 8.26 3.48
C ILE A 513 -34.71 9.05 2.26
N LYS A 514 -35.19 10.29 2.11
CA LYS A 514 -34.48 11.27 1.29
C LYS A 514 -33.06 11.29 1.84
N LYS A 515 -32.11 10.66 1.14
CA LYS A 515 -30.70 10.66 1.54
C LYS A 515 -30.28 12.12 1.69
N SER A 516 -30.14 12.57 2.94
CA SER A 516 -29.13 13.56 3.26
C SER A 516 -27.79 12.93 2.91
N ASP A 517 -26.97 13.68 2.18
CA ASP A 517 -25.62 13.35 1.72
C ASP A 517 -24.93 12.28 2.56
N GLN A 518 -24.84 11.07 2.01
CA GLN A 518 -23.86 10.08 2.44
C GLN A 518 -22.89 9.88 1.29
N THR A 519 -21.76 10.56 1.46
CA THR A 519 -20.51 10.44 0.72
C THR A 519 -19.97 9.01 0.80
N GLY A 520 -20.42 8.18 -0.15
CA GLY A 520 -19.72 6.96 -0.53
C GLY A 520 -18.60 7.32 -1.49
N ARG A 521 -17.35 7.26 -1.02
CA ARG A 521 -16.13 7.36 -1.82
C ARG A 521 -16.16 6.34 -2.96
N GLU A 522 -16.32 6.81 -4.19
CA GLU A 522 -15.61 6.28 -5.34
C GLU A 522 -14.78 7.42 -5.94
N GLU A 523 -13.48 7.39 -5.64
CA GLU A 523 -12.49 8.19 -6.35
C GLU A 523 -12.45 7.78 -7.82
N GLY A 524 -12.61 8.76 -8.71
CA GLY A 524 -12.08 8.73 -10.07
C GLY A 524 -12.78 7.80 -11.07
N ARG A 525 -13.14 8.39 -12.23
CA ARG A 525 -13.64 7.74 -13.45
C ARG A 525 -15.09 7.23 -13.38
N ILE A 526 -16.02 8.09 -13.81
CA ILE A 526 -16.87 7.96 -15.03
C ILE A 526 -18.18 8.73 -14.82
N VAL A 527 -18.31 9.87 -15.51
CA VAL A 527 -19.57 10.24 -16.18
C VAL A 527 -19.25 10.64 -17.64
N SER A 528 -18.29 9.95 -18.27
CA SER A 528 -18.04 10.09 -19.71
C SER A 528 -18.70 9.01 -20.55
N LEU A 529 -19.26 7.95 -19.95
CA LEU A 529 -19.72 6.77 -20.70
C LEU A 529 -21.23 6.68 -20.94
N ALA A 530 -22.07 7.64 -20.50
CA ALA A 530 -23.51 7.55 -20.76
C ALA A 530 -24.23 8.88 -21.07
N ALA A 531 -23.56 10.03 -21.04
CA ALA A 531 -24.19 11.29 -21.45
C ALA A 531 -24.30 11.33 -22.98
N ARG A 532 -25.51 11.11 -23.50
CA ARG A 532 -25.74 11.14 -24.96
C ARG A 532 -25.62 12.59 -25.45
N LYS A 533 -24.62 12.85 -26.29
CA LYS A 533 -24.49 14.11 -27.03
C LYS A 533 -25.61 14.19 -28.07
N VAL A 534 -26.37 15.28 -28.06
CA VAL A 534 -27.45 15.53 -29.02
C VAL A 534 -27.36 16.96 -29.56
N GLY A 535 -27.81 17.15 -30.80
CA GLY A 535 -27.96 18.48 -31.39
C GLY A 535 -29.28 19.10 -30.98
N ARG A 536 -29.25 20.23 -30.25
CA ARG A 536 -30.43 21.07 -29.98
C ARG A 536 -30.13 22.49 -30.40
N LYS A 537 -30.89 22.99 -31.37
CA LYS A 537 -30.71 24.35 -31.89
C LYS A 537 -30.91 25.39 -30.79
N GLY A 538 -30.09 26.45 -30.80
CA GLY A 538 -30.23 27.61 -29.92
C GLY A 538 -29.51 27.46 -28.58
N TYR A 539 -28.63 26.46 -28.44
CA TYR A 539 -27.87 26.23 -27.21
C TYR A 539 -26.36 26.27 -27.48
N GLN A 540 -25.62 26.85 -26.53
CA GLN A 540 -24.17 26.86 -26.49
C GLN A 540 -23.71 26.22 -25.18
N THR A 541 -22.89 25.18 -25.26
CA THR A 541 -22.43 24.42 -24.07
C THR A 541 -20.99 24.73 -23.74
N PHE A 542 -20.71 24.80 -22.46
CA PHE A 542 -19.39 25.02 -21.86
C PHE A 542 -19.09 23.91 -20.89
N ARG A 543 -17.85 23.40 -20.90
CA ARG A 543 -17.38 22.39 -19.95
C ARG A 543 -16.04 22.81 -19.40
N TRP A 544 -15.80 22.56 -18.12
CA TRP A 544 -14.51 22.80 -17.50
C TRP A 544 -14.06 21.62 -16.66
N GLU A 545 -12.78 21.64 -16.30
CA GLU A 545 -12.20 20.75 -15.31
C GLU A 545 -11.64 21.60 -14.17
N ALA A 546 -12.04 21.24 -12.95
CA ALA A 546 -11.59 21.87 -11.73
C ALA A 546 -11.04 20.80 -10.80
N ASN A 547 -9.95 21.11 -10.09
CA ASN A 547 -9.36 20.24 -9.10
C ASN A 547 -9.03 21.03 -7.84
N ASP A 548 -9.23 20.41 -6.68
CA ASP A 548 -8.82 20.94 -5.38
C ASP A 548 -7.82 19.96 -4.75
N GLU A 549 -6.66 20.44 -4.31
CA GLU A 549 -5.58 19.56 -3.81
C GLU A 549 -5.84 19.05 -2.38
N ASN A 550 -6.63 19.77 -1.57
CA ASN A 550 -7.05 19.35 -0.23
C ASN A 550 -8.40 18.60 -0.21
N GLY A 551 -9.05 18.49 -1.37
CA GLY A 551 -10.29 17.73 -1.54
C GLY A 551 -11.53 18.51 -1.12
N ASP A 552 -11.46 19.84 -1.12
CA ASP A 552 -12.57 20.72 -0.81
C ASP A 552 -13.66 20.64 -1.90
N GLU A 553 -14.91 20.70 -1.48
CA GLU A 553 -16.06 20.85 -2.37
C GLU A 553 -16.04 22.21 -3.06
N LEU A 554 -16.23 22.19 -4.38
CA LEU A 554 -16.18 23.39 -5.22
C LEU A 554 -17.57 23.79 -5.71
N VAL A 555 -17.81 25.10 -5.72
CA VAL A 555 -18.93 25.74 -6.43
C VAL A 555 -18.40 26.71 -7.47
N PHE A 556 -19.19 26.93 -8.51
CA PHE A 556 -18.84 27.74 -9.65
C PHE A 556 -19.77 28.94 -9.80
N GLN A 557 -19.19 30.06 -10.22
CA GLN A 557 -19.92 31.21 -10.73
C GLN A 557 -19.61 31.34 -12.22
N VAL A 558 -20.64 31.51 -13.04
CA VAL A 558 -20.51 31.59 -14.49
C VAL A 558 -20.89 33.00 -14.93
N TYR A 559 -20.00 33.65 -15.66
CA TYR A 559 -20.19 35.00 -16.17
C TYR A 559 -20.06 35.04 -17.70
N LEU A 560 -20.77 35.98 -18.31
CA LEU A 560 -20.74 36.22 -19.75
C LEU A 560 -20.44 37.70 -20.03
N ARG A 561 -19.64 37.95 -21.06
CA ARG A 561 -19.35 39.30 -21.54
C ARG A 561 -19.37 39.33 -23.06
N LYS A 562 -20.01 40.34 -23.65
CA LYS A 562 -19.94 40.61 -25.09
C LYS A 562 -18.68 41.41 -25.41
N GLU A 563 -18.06 41.15 -26.56
CA GLU A 563 -16.95 41.94 -27.06
C GLU A 563 -17.33 43.44 -27.11
N GLY A 564 -16.48 44.29 -26.53
CA GLY A 564 -16.70 45.73 -26.40
C GLY A 564 -17.43 46.17 -25.13
N GLU A 565 -17.97 45.26 -24.33
CA GLU A 565 -18.52 45.57 -23.00
C GLU A 565 -17.45 45.51 -21.91
N ALA A 566 -17.54 46.40 -20.91
CA ALA A 566 -16.60 46.41 -19.78
C ALA A 566 -17.00 45.41 -18.69
N ASP A 567 -18.30 45.24 -18.45
CA ASP A 567 -18.84 44.53 -17.30
C ASP A 567 -19.16 43.05 -17.61
N TRP A 568 -18.90 42.19 -16.63
CA TRP A 568 -19.28 40.78 -16.66
C TRP A 568 -20.71 40.59 -16.13
N ARG A 569 -21.54 39.88 -16.87
CA ARG A 569 -22.91 39.53 -16.45
C ARG A 569 -22.92 38.18 -15.77
N LEU A 570 -23.44 38.09 -14.55
CA LEU A 570 -23.60 36.83 -13.84
C LEU A 570 -24.74 36.01 -14.47
N LEU A 571 -24.42 34.80 -14.93
CA LEU A 571 -25.38 33.85 -15.49
C LEU A 571 -25.84 32.82 -14.46
N ALA A 572 -24.90 32.31 -13.67
CA ALA A 572 -25.16 31.32 -12.63
C ALA A 572 -24.29 31.58 -11.40
N ASP A 573 -24.88 31.34 -10.24
CA ASP A 573 -24.24 31.44 -8.93
C ASP A 573 -24.48 30.14 -8.15
N ASN A 574 -23.52 29.75 -7.29
CA ASN A 574 -23.52 28.47 -6.57
C ASN A 574 -23.77 27.24 -7.47
N TRP A 575 -23.21 27.24 -8.67
CA TRP A 575 -23.34 26.15 -9.63
C TRP A 575 -22.42 24.97 -9.23
N ASN A 576 -22.91 23.74 -9.27
CA ASN A 576 -22.19 22.56 -8.75
C ASN A 576 -21.83 21.51 -9.80
N GLU A 577 -22.14 21.78 -11.08
CA GLU A 577 -21.75 20.89 -12.19
C GLU A 577 -20.56 21.48 -12.96
N SER A 578 -19.71 20.65 -13.55
CA SER A 578 -18.59 21.12 -14.39
C SER A 578 -18.98 21.38 -15.86
N ILE A 579 -20.28 21.54 -16.10
CA ILE A 579 -20.88 21.81 -17.41
C ILE A 579 -21.95 22.88 -17.25
N TYR A 580 -22.07 23.78 -18.21
CA TYR A 580 -23.11 24.81 -18.25
C TYR A 580 -23.64 24.95 -19.68
N VAL A 581 -24.96 25.10 -19.81
CA VAL A 581 -25.62 25.29 -21.10
C VAL A 581 -26.28 26.66 -21.13
N LEU A 582 -25.87 27.48 -22.10
CA LEU A 582 -26.42 28.79 -22.38
C LEU A 582 -27.50 28.67 -23.47
N GLU A 583 -28.67 29.25 -23.24
CA GLU A 583 -29.68 29.44 -24.28
C GLU A 583 -29.27 30.66 -25.15
N ALA A 584 -28.65 30.40 -26.29
CA ALA A 584 -28.04 31.43 -27.14
C ALA A 584 -29.08 32.39 -27.78
N THR A 585 -30.33 31.94 -27.93
CA THR A 585 -31.42 32.74 -28.52
C THR A 585 -31.86 33.91 -27.65
N THR A 586 -31.47 33.95 -26.38
CA THR A 586 -31.79 35.09 -25.50
C THR A 586 -30.76 36.21 -25.57
N PHE A 587 -29.70 36.05 -26.36
CA PHE A 587 -28.60 37.01 -26.48
C PHE A 587 -28.49 37.55 -27.91
N PRO A 588 -28.18 38.85 -28.09
CA PRO A 588 -27.96 39.41 -29.42
C PRO A 588 -26.74 38.80 -30.12
N ASP A 589 -26.73 38.83 -31.45
CA ASP A 589 -25.60 38.33 -32.22
C ASP A 589 -24.30 39.07 -31.90
N GLY A 590 -23.19 38.34 -31.92
CA GLY A 590 -21.85 38.90 -31.72
C GLY A 590 -20.86 37.91 -31.09
N VAL A 591 -19.67 38.42 -30.78
CA VAL A 591 -18.59 37.66 -30.13
C VAL A 591 -18.70 37.81 -28.61
N TYR A 592 -18.55 36.72 -27.89
CA TYR A 592 -18.67 36.63 -26.45
C TYR A 592 -17.52 35.86 -25.83
N GLU A 593 -17.28 36.10 -24.55
CA GLU A 593 -16.38 35.32 -23.70
C GLU A 593 -17.13 34.88 -22.45
N LEU A 594 -16.81 33.68 -21.96
CA LEU A 594 -17.37 33.14 -20.73
C LEU A 594 -16.27 33.02 -19.68
N LYS A 595 -16.55 33.47 -18.46
CA LYS A 595 -15.65 33.34 -17.32
C LYS A 595 -16.27 32.42 -16.28
N VAL A 596 -15.52 31.41 -15.86
CA VAL A 596 -15.86 30.54 -14.72
C VAL A 596 -14.98 30.93 -13.54
N VAL A 597 -15.59 31.12 -12.39
CA VAL A 597 -14.90 31.31 -11.11
C VAL A 597 -15.22 30.09 -10.23
N ALA A 598 -14.22 29.28 -9.90
CA ALA A 598 -14.33 28.21 -8.92
C ALA A 598 -14.04 28.75 -7.52
N SER A 599 -14.81 28.31 -6.54
CA SER A 599 -14.66 28.66 -5.12
C SER A 599 -14.81 27.43 -4.25
N ASP A 600 -13.95 27.31 -3.24
CA ASP A 600 -13.98 26.28 -2.18
C ASP A 600 -14.87 26.68 -0.98
N SER A 601 -15.73 27.69 -1.15
CA SER A 601 -16.55 28.28 -0.09
C SER A 601 -17.53 27.31 0.62
N PRO A 602 -18.04 26.22 0.01
CA PRO A 602 -18.82 25.23 0.76
C PRO A 602 -17.98 24.54 1.82
N SER A 603 -16.68 24.40 1.53
CA SER A 603 -15.71 23.75 2.40
C SER A 603 -14.95 24.71 3.28
N ASN A 604 -15.20 26.03 3.24
CA ASN A 604 -14.41 27.00 3.99
C ASN A 604 -15.31 28.00 4.72
N PRO A 605 -14.95 28.43 5.95
CA PRO A 605 -15.70 29.48 6.61
C PRO A 605 -15.57 30.79 5.82
N PRO A 606 -16.58 31.69 5.88
CA PRO A 606 -16.51 32.98 5.22
C PRO A 606 -15.22 33.73 5.61
N SER A 607 -14.55 34.33 4.64
CA SER A 607 -13.21 34.98 4.67
C SER A 607 -11.99 34.06 4.56
N GLN A 608 -12.16 32.74 4.49
CA GLN A 608 -11.06 31.78 4.26
C GLN A 608 -11.19 31.03 2.93
N GLU A 609 -12.29 31.26 2.21
CA GLU A 609 -12.49 30.72 0.88
C GLU A 609 -11.47 31.30 -0.11
N LEU A 610 -10.94 30.44 -0.96
CA LEU A 610 -10.08 30.79 -2.06
C LEU A 610 -10.81 30.53 -3.38
N LYS A 611 -10.37 31.27 -4.40
CA LYS A 611 -11.00 31.27 -5.72
C LYS A 611 -9.97 31.17 -6.80
N ALA A 612 -10.36 30.53 -7.90
CA ALA A 612 -9.64 30.59 -9.16
C ALA A 612 -10.61 30.94 -10.27
N GLU A 613 -10.14 31.67 -11.27
CA GLU A 613 -10.93 32.02 -12.43
C GLU A 613 -10.26 31.60 -13.74
N LYS A 614 -11.09 31.28 -14.73
CA LYS A 614 -10.65 30.98 -16.09
C LYS A 614 -11.63 31.58 -17.09
N ILE A 615 -11.08 32.19 -18.14
CA ILE A 615 -11.84 32.79 -19.24
C ILE A 615 -11.72 31.87 -20.46
N SER A 616 -12.83 31.64 -21.15
CA SER A 616 -12.89 30.83 -22.36
C SER A 616 -12.20 31.54 -23.52
N LEU A 617 -11.95 30.79 -24.60
CA LEU A 617 -11.73 31.46 -25.89
C LEU A 617 -13.01 32.20 -26.33
N PRO A 618 -12.88 33.26 -27.14
CA PRO A 618 -14.03 33.92 -27.72
C PRO A 618 -14.88 32.97 -28.56
N PHE A 619 -16.20 33.12 -28.49
CA PHE A 619 -17.16 32.34 -29.27
C PHE A 619 -18.26 33.24 -29.83
N ILE A 620 -18.91 32.80 -30.91
CA ILE A 620 -19.92 33.60 -31.60
C ILE A 620 -21.31 33.08 -31.23
N ILE A 621 -22.22 34.00 -30.94
CA ILE A 621 -23.66 33.75 -30.92
C ILE A 621 -24.22 34.36 -32.20
N ASP A 622 -24.90 33.54 -33.00
CA ASP A 622 -25.52 33.92 -34.26
C ASP A 622 -26.92 33.30 -34.37
N ASN A 623 -27.94 34.14 -34.20
CA ASN A 623 -29.34 33.77 -34.29
C ASN A 623 -29.99 34.26 -35.60
N THR A 624 -29.27 35.02 -36.43
CA THR A 624 -29.81 35.61 -37.66
C THR A 624 -29.75 34.60 -38.81
N PRO A 625 -30.87 34.36 -39.53
CA PRO A 625 -30.84 33.52 -40.72
C PRO A 625 -30.12 34.19 -41.91
N PRO A 626 -29.49 33.39 -42.80
CA PRO A 626 -28.87 33.90 -44.01
C PRO A 626 -29.91 34.58 -44.92
N ILE A 627 -29.49 35.51 -45.77
CA ILE A 627 -30.35 36.18 -46.73
C ILE A 627 -30.08 35.62 -48.13
N ILE A 628 -31.12 35.14 -48.79
CA ILE A 628 -31.07 34.69 -50.20
C ILE A 628 -31.38 35.90 -51.10
N LYS A 629 -30.45 36.23 -52.01
CA LYS A 629 -30.51 37.38 -52.93
C LYS A 629 -30.30 36.94 -54.38
N ASN A 630 -30.62 37.84 -55.31
CA ASN A 630 -30.30 37.69 -56.73
C ASN A 630 -30.78 36.37 -57.35
N VAL A 631 -31.98 35.92 -56.95
CA VAL A 631 -32.56 34.66 -57.45
C VAL A 631 -33.02 34.84 -58.89
N LEU A 632 -32.44 34.06 -59.79
CA LEU A 632 -32.79 33.99 -61.21
C LEU A 632 -33.11 32.54 -61.56
N ALA A 633 -34.23 32.35 -62.23
CA ALA A 633 -34.66 31.06 -62.74
C ALA A 633 -35.09 31.21 -64.20
N SER A 634 -34.47 30.44 -65.10
CA SER A 634 -34.77 30.47 -66.54
C SER A 634 -35.01 29.06 -67.05
N LEU A 635 -36.20 28.82 -67.60
CA LEU A 635 -36.56 27.56 -68.22
C LEU A 635 -36.25 27.60 -69.73
N LYS A 636 -35.40 26.69 -70.21
CA LYS A 636 -35.10 26.48 -71.62
C LYS A 636 -35.44 25.05 -72.01
N GLY A 637 -36.57 24.85 -72.67
CA GLY A 637 -37.09 23.52 -72.99
C GLY A 637 -37.50 22.79 -71.70
N ASN A 638 -36.72 21.78 -71.31
CA ASN A 638 -36.94 20.99 -70.10
C ASN A 638 -35.79 21.13 -69.08
N GLU A 639 -34.88 22.10 -69.28
CA GLU A 639 -33.81 22.42 -68.34
C GLU A 639 -34.07 23.77 -67.67
N LEU A 640 -34.09 23.76 -66.34
CA LEU A 640 -34.14 24.92 -65.47
C LEU A 640 -32.71 25.31 -65.08
N GLU A 641 -32.32 26.54 -65.41
CA GLU A 641 -31.10 27.16 -64.90
C GLU A 641 -31.47 28.04 -63.71
N LEU A 642 -30.96 27.67 -62.53
CA LEU A 642 -31.21 28.37 -61.26
C LEU A 642 -29.90 28.97 -60.75
N SER A 643 -29.89 30.26 -60.44
CA SER A 643 -28.77 30.93 -59.76
C SER A 643 -29.25 31.87 -58.67
N PHE A 644 -28.51 31.94 -57.59
CA PHE A 644 -28.78 32.85 -56.48
C PHE A 644 -27.50 33.08 -55.65
N GLU A 645 -27.53 34.10 -54.81
CA GLU A 645 -26.49 34.38 -53.82
C GLU A 645 -27.08 34.20 -52.43
N ALA A 646 -26.28 33.68 -51.51
CA ALA A 646 -26.60 33.66 -50.09
C ALA A 646 -25.55 34.44 -49.32
N GLU A 647 -26.01 35.25 -48.37
CA GLU A 647 -25.13 36.05 -47.52
C GLU A 647 -25.57 35.93 -46.07
N ASP A 648 -24.61 35.72 -45.20
CA ASP A 648 -24.76 35.82 -43.75
C ASP A 648 -23.64 36.67 -43.15
N ASN A 649 -23.98 37.44 -42.10
CA ASN A 649 -23.04 38.37 -41.48
C ASN A 649 -22.41 37.82 -40.19
N GLY A 650 -23.05 36.84 -39.53
CA GLY A 650 -22.61 36.26 -38.27
C GLY A 650 -21.76 34.99 -38.47
N SER A 651 -21.96 34.29 -39.59
CA SER A 651 -21.30 33.03 -39.86
C SER A 651 -21.19 32.68 -41.34
N ALA A 652 -20.47 31.59 -41.64
CA ALA A 652 -20.37 31.08 -43.00
C ALA A 652 -21.61 30.29 -43.38
N ILE A 653 -21.97 30.33 -44.66
CA ILE A 653 -22.96 29.42 -45.23
C ILE A 653 -22.40 28.00 -45.14
N SER A 654 -23.18 27.05 -44.61
CA SER A 654 -22.76 25.66 -44.46
C SER A 654 -23.38 24.73 -45.49
N LYS A 655 -24.59 25.05 -45.96
CA LYS A 655 -25.36 24.18 -46.84
C LYS A 655 -26.38 24.96 -47.66
N ALA A 656 -26.50 24.62 -48.94
CA ALA A 656 -27.61 25.06 -49.78
C ALA A 656 -28.27 23.86 -50.45
N GLU A 657 -29.59 23.88 -50.55
CA GLU A 657 -30.41 22.83 -51.16
C GLU A 657 -31.54 23.43 -51.98
N PHE A 658 -32.02 22.68 -52.96
CA PHE A 658 -33.22 23.01 -53.70
C PHE A 658 -34.18 21.84 -53.81
N LEU A 659 -35.44 22.16 -54.04
CA LEU A 659 -36.55 21.24 -54.24
C LEU A 659 -37.37 21.72 -55.44
N VAL A 660 -37.65 20.81 -56.37
CA VAL A 660 -38.68 20.99 -57.40
C VAL A 660 -39.53 19.73 -57.38
N GLN A 661 -40.80 19.85 -56.99
CA GLN A 661 -41.67 18.68 -56.84
C GLN A 661 -41.87 17.96 -58.19
N PRO A 662 -41.99 16.62 -58.20
CA PRO A 662 -42.03 15.71 -57.05
C PRO A 662 -40.65 15.21 -56.57
N GLU A 663 -39.54 15.80 -57.04
CA GLU A 663 -38.20 15.35 -56.64
C GLU A 663 -37.86 15.77 -55.19
N PRO A 664 -37.06 15.00 -54.45
CA PRO A 664 -36.65 15.34 -53.08
C PRO A 664 -35.61 16.46 -53.07
N TRP A 665 -35.31 16.99 -51.87
CA TRP A 665 -34.25 17.98 -51.66
C TRP A 665 -32.91 17.48 -52.20
N ARG A 666 -32.22 18.33 -52.96
CA ARG A 666 -30.88 18.08 -53.48
C ARG A 666 -29.94 19.20 -53.05
N ALA A 667 -28.71 18.85 -52.67
CA ALA A 667 -27.66 19.80 -52.35
C ALA A 667 -27.21 20.57 -53.60
N ILE A 668 -26.85 21.84 -53.39
CA ILE A 668 -26.21 22.71 -54.36
C ILE A 668 -24.87 23.12 -53.78
N PHE A 669 -23.80 22.90 -54.54
CA PHE A 669 -22.49 23.42 -54.20
C PHE A 669 -22.33 24.83 -54.77
N PRO A 670 -21.60 25.71 -54.09
CA PRO A 670 -21.31 27.04 -54.60
C PRO A 670 -20.39 26.95 -55.82
N VAL A 671 -20.24 28.05 -56.54
CA VAL A 671 -19.50 28.11 -57.81
C VAL A 671 -18.02 27.75 -57.64
N ASP A 672 -17.43 28.01 -56.47
CA ASP A 672 -16.06 27.64 -56.10
C ASP A 672 -15.95 26.23 -55.47
N GLY A 673 -17.08 25.59 -55.18
CA GLY A 673 -17.19 24.20 -54.77
C GLY A 673 -17.25 23.94 -53.26
N LEU A 674 -17.09 24.94 -52.40
CA LEU A 674 -17.09 24.78 -50.93
C LEU A 674 -17.99 25.82 -50.24
N CYS A 675 -18.93 25.38 -49.41
CA CYS A 675 -19.69 26.30 -48.54
C CYS A 675 -18.85 26.61 -47.29
N ASP A 676 -17.99 27.63 -47.35
CA ASP A 676 -17.12 28.00 -46.24
C ASP A 676 -17.01 29.51 -45.97
N GLY A 677 -17.61 30.35 -46.82
CA GLY A 677 -17.62 31.80 -46.71
C GLY A 677 -18.93 32.40 -46.17
N PRO A 678 -18.89 33.67 -45.73
CA PRO A 678 -20.09 34.44 -45.33
C PRO A 678 -20.95 34.84 -46.54
N ARG A 679 -20.42 34.74 -47.76
CA ARG A 679 -21.14 35.02 -49.01
C ARG A 679 -20.83 33.91 -50.01
N GLU A 680 -21.88 33.27 -50.49
CA GLU A 680 -21.77 32.15 -51.42
C GLU A 680 -22.65 32.37 -52.65
N SER A 681 -22.11 32.04 -53.82
CA SER A 681 -22.83 32.11 -55.09
C SER A 681 -23.14 30.71 -55.59
N PHE A 682 -24.39 30.46 -55.98
CA PHE A 682 -24.86 29.15 -56.43
C PHE A 682 -25.37 29.23 -57.87
N ARG A 683 -25.02 28.22 -58.67
CA ARG A 683 -25.57 28.02 -60.01
C ARG A 683 -25.73 26.54 -60.29
N VAL A 684 -26.95 26.13 -60.66
CA VAL A 684 -27.27 24.75 -60.97
C VAL A 684 -28.17 24.66 -62.20
N LYS A 685 -27.93 23.63 -63.03
CA LYS A 685 -28.81 23.26 -64.15
C LYS A 685 -29.56 21.99 -63.77
N ILE A 686 -30.88 22.02 -63.95
CA ILE A 686 -31.80 21.00 -63.46
C ILE A 686 -32.66 20.53 -64.63
N THR A 687 -32.55 19.26 -65.02
CA THR A 687 -33.47 18.67 -65.99
C THR A 687 -34.77 18.30 -65.30
N LEU A 688 -35.88 18.92 -65.69
CA LEU A 688 -37.19 18.70 -65.09
C LEU A 688 -37.79 17.37 -65.56
N LYS A 689 -38.57 16.69 -64.72
CA LYS A 689 -39.34 15.50 -65.11
C LYS A 689 -40.73 15.90 -65.61
N PRO A 690 -41.38 15.08 -66.47
CA PRO A 690 -42.77 15.31 -66.85
C PRO A 690 -43.67 15.40 -65.62
N GLY A 691 -44.46 16.48 -65.52
CA GLY A 691 -45.33 16.74 -64.36
C GLY A 691 -44.64 17.44 -63.18
N ALA A 692 -43.43 17.97 -63.36
CA ALA A 692 -42.79 18.80 -62.34
C ALA A 692 -43.53 20.13 -62.11
N ASP A 693 -43.54 20.60 -60.87
CA ASP A 693 -44.07 21.91 -60.52
C ASP A 693 -43.23 23.03 -61.14
N LYS A 694 -43.89 24.13 -61.51
CA LYS A 694 -43.23 25.36 -61.99
C LYS A 694 -42.71 26.24 -60.84
N MET A 695 -42.21 25.61 -59.79
CA MET A 695 -41.76 26.25 -58.57
C MET A 695 -40.52 25.55 -58.01
N ALA A 696 -39.48 26.33 -57.77
CA ALA A 696 -38.27 25.92 -57.08
C ALA A 696 -38.29 26.49 -55.67
N VAL A 697 -38.07 25.62 -54.68
CA VAL A 697 -37.86 26.04 -53.29
C VAL A 697 -36.37 25.92 -53.00
N ILE A 698 -35.76 27.02 -52.59
CA ILE A 698 -34.35 27.11 -52.21
C ILE A 698 -34.30 27.15 -50.69
N ARG A 699 -33.37 26.40 -50.10
CA ARG A 699 -33.09 26.40 -48.66
C ARG A 699 -31.61 26.61 -48.46
N VAL A 700 -31.24 27.63 -47.70
CA VAL A 700 -29.84 27.89 -47.31
C VAL A 700 -29.73 27.83 -45.79
N GLN A 701 -28.67 27.22 -45.31
CA GLN A 701 -28.36 27.06 -43.90
C GLN A 701 -26.94 27.55 -43.61
N ASP A 702 -26.77 28.27 -42.51
CA ASP A 702 -25.47 28.76 -42.01
C ASP A 702 -24.77 27.73 -41.09
N ARG A 703 -23.61 28.10 -40.52
CA ARG A 703 -22.84 27.24 -39.61
C ARG A 703 -23.52 27.00 -38.25
N TYR A 704 -24.40 27.89 -37.82
CA TYR A 704 -25.12 27.80 -36.54
C TYR A 704 -26.52 27.16 -36.68
N GLY A 705 -26.90 26.74 -37.88
CA GLY A 705 -28.16 26.07 -38.17
C GLY A 705 -29.34 27.02 -38.38
N ASN A 706 -29.11 28.31 -38.65
CA ASN A 706 -30.14 29.21 -39.13
C ASN A 706 -30.43 28.95 -40.59
N VAL A 707 -31.73 28.98 -40.93
CA VAL A 707 -32.24 28.52 -42.22
C VAL A 707 -33.09 29.60 -42.83
N ALA A 708 -32.81 29.91 -44.09
CA ALA A 708 -33.66 30.73 -44.93
C ALA A 708 -34.23 29.91 -46.08
N VAL A 709 -35.47 30.24 -46.46
CA VAL A 709 -36.20 29.57 -47.52
C VAL A 709 -36.72 30.61 -48.50
N PHE A 710 -36.50 30.37 -49.80
CA PHE A 710 -36.97 31.25 -50.86
C PHE A 710 -37.71 30.45 -51.93
N TRP A 711 -38.84 30.97 -52.39
CA TRP A 711 -39.70 30.32 -53.38
C TRP A 711 -39.62 31.09 -54.70
N GLN A 712 -39.24 30.40 -55.78
CA GLN A 712 -39.05 31.00 -57.09
C GLN A 712 -39.90 30.28 -58.15
N ASN A 713 -40.78 31.03 -58.81
CA ASN A 713 -41.53 30.54 -59.97
C ASN A 713 -40.69 30.68 -61.26
N PHE A 714 -40.89 29.80 -62.24
CA PHE A 714 -40.14 29.81 -63.51
C PHE A 714 -40.94 29.30 -64.71
#